data_AF-A0A671TDN6-F1
#
_entry.id   AF-A0A671TDN6-F1
#
_cell.length_a   1.000
_cell.length_b   1.000
_cell.length_c   1.000
_cell.angle_alpha   90.00
_cell.angle_beta   90.00
_cell.angle_gamma   90.00
#
_symmetry.space_group_name_H-M   'P 1'
#
loop_
_entity.id
_entity.type
_entity.pdbx_description
1 polymer ?
#
loop_
_entity_poly.entity_id
_entity_poly.type
_entity_poly.pdbx_seq_one_letter_code
_entity_poly.pdbx_strand_id
1 'polypeptide(L)'
;MDSMLQLFRAELLPKSMVEVEDFVDPNEKISLQREETPSNRGESAVLSFVSWLTLSEQSGLRSPSTENQEAKQAAQLCIKHCDPEKLITESKFLQLESLQELMKALISVSPDEETYDEEDAAFCLEMLLRIILENRDRVSCVWQTVRDHLYQLCVHASESCFLVERAVVGLLRLAIRLLRREDIGSQVLLSLRLLLMMKPHVLSRVCREVAYGLHELLKTNAANIHCTDDWYTLFSLLECIGTGVKPPAALQVANTNQDNDTGAQSDSELSSYHQSEVSLDRGYTSDSEVYTEHGKSRMPRSATDVDLGWLVVGKDDLDGSKAAVTSASKPLSHPLINQYSLTLGQDMGLHDTKSLIKCVDSLSFIVRDAAHVTPENFELCVKAIRVFVEASLNGGYRTHEKKKSHKYDSKSSRLRKKPREKEGTSRRTKASSQRATRSHSDDEEDEGVPASYHTVSFQLLDLMHTLHTRAAGIYSSWAEEQRHLEDAGRKIEADSQTLWSSCWCPLLQGMAWLCCDARRQVRMQALTYLQRALLVHDLQTLDAVEWESCFNKVLFPLLTKLLDNISPADVGGMEETRMRACTLLSKVFLQHLSPLLSLPTFAALWLTILDFMDKYMHAGSSDLLLEAIPESLKNMLLVMDTAGIFHSADSRTGYSDLWEITWERIDCFLPRLKEELFKQAVIPGTEHSIAVFPLSGPVTSGPVPPPTMSPPDSPPPPLGQSPLILQPLASPLQVGIPPMSLPIILNPALIEATSPVPLLPHTSETNSVVNR
;
A
#
# COMPACT_ATOMS: atom_id res chain seq x y z
N MET A 1 -0.61 44.54 4.87
CA MET A 1 0.25 43.51 4.23
C MET A 1 0.79 44.00 2.89
N ASP A 2 -0.08 44.61 2.10
CA ASP A 2 0.07 45.47 0.92
C ASP A 2 1.51 45.83 0.49
N SER A 3 2.32 46.48 1.33
CA SER A 3 3.72 46.80 0.96
C SER A 3 4.60 45.57 0.72
N MET A 4 4.40 44.48 1.47
CA MET A 4 5.08 43.21 1.23
C MET A 4 4.62 42.56 -0.08
N LEU A 5 3.32 42.65 -0.41
CA LEU A 5 2.79 42.14 -1.68
C LEU A 5 3.31 42.97 -2.86
N GLN A 6 3.39 44.29 -2.73
CA GLN A 6 4.01 45.15 -3.73
C GLN A 6 5.50 44.82 -3.96
N LEU A 7 6.25 44.48 -2.90
CA LEU A 7 7.65 44.03 -3.02
C LEU A 7 7.77 42.61 -3.61
N PHE A 8 6.80 41.73 -3.33
CA PHE A 8 6.70 40.39 -3.90
C PHE A 8 6.42 40.46 -5.40
N ARG A 9 5.35 41.15 -5.82
CA ARG A 9 4.97 41.39 -7.23
C ARG A 9 6.04 42.13 -8.04
N ALA A 10 6.93 42.87 -7.40
CA ALA A 10 8.01 43.62 -8.04
C ALA A 10 9.37 42.86 -8.14
N GLU A 11 9.42 41.59 -7.69
CA GLU A 11 10.66 40.79 -7.62
C GLU A 11 11.77 41.45 -6.78
N LEU A 12 11.40 42.14 -5.69
CA LEU A 12 12.35 42.87 -4.84
C LEU A 12 12.59 42.24 -3.46
N LEU A 13 11.82 41.22 -3.08
CA LEU A 13 12.00 40.52 -1.80
C LEU A 13 13.26 39.62 -1.79
N PRO A 14 13.84 39.36 -0.60
CA PRO A 14 14.90 38.37 -0.42
C PRO A 14 14.47 36.95 -0.85
N LYS A 15 15.40 36.21 -1.48
CA LYS A 15 15.20 34.81 -1.91
C LYS A 15 14.72 33.90 -0.77
N SER A 16 15.20 34.10 0.44
CA SER A 16 14.76 33.48 1.71
C SER A 16 13.25 33.54 1.97
N MET A 17 12.54 34.57 1.47
CA MET A 17 11.09 34.71 1.61
C MET A 17 10.32 34.06 0.45
N VAL A 18 10.87 34.14 -0.77
CA VAL A 18 10.25 33.65 -2.02
C VAL A 18 10.49 32.15 -2.25
N GLU A 19 11.68 31.66 -1.91
CA GLU A 19 12.03 30.24 -1.99
C GLU A 19 11.45 29.51 -0.77
N VAL A 20 10.54 28.57 -1.03
CA VAL A 20 9.84 27.76 -0.02
C VAL A 20 10.23 26.29 -0.15
N GLU A 21 10.13 25.55 0.94
CA GLU A 21 10.42 24.11 0.96
C GLU A 21 9.38 23.32 0.16
N ASP A 22 9.82 22.30 -0.56
CA ASP A 22 8.97 21.40 -1.32
C ASP A 22 9.43 19.93 -1.19
N PHE A 23 8.50 18.98 -1.32
CA PHE A 23 8.79 17.55 -1.17
C PHE A 23 9.08 16.82 -2.50
N VAL A 24 8.79 17.43 -3.64
CA VAL A 24 8.80 16.80 -4.97
C VAL A 24 9.87 17.42 -5.87
N ASP A 25 10.21 18.70 -5.69
CA ASP A 25 11.31 19.34 -6.40
C ASP A 25 12.69 18.74 -6.01
N PRO A 26 13.58 18.41 -6.97
CA PRO A 26 14.91 17.85 -6.70
C PRO A 26 15.85 18.72 -5.85
N ASN A 27 15.55 20.02 -5.70
CA ASN A 27 16.31 20.96 -4.88
C ASN A 27 15.71 21.13 -3.47
N GLU A 28 14.68 20.35 -3.12
CA GLU A 28 13.85 20.46 -1.89
C GLU A 28 13.19 21.84 -1.72
N LYS A 29 13.13 22.64 -2.80
CA LYS A 29 12.65 24.03 -2.80
C LYS A 29 12.06 24.45 -4.13
N ILE A 30 11.10 25.37 -4.09
CA ILE A 30 10.57 26.06 -5.27
C ILE A 30 10.47 27.57 -5.04
N SER A 31 10.41 28.35 -6.12
CA SER A 31 10.06 29.78 -6.08
C SER A 31 8.54 29.96 -6.01
N LEU A 32 8.08 30.88 -5.16
CA LEU A 32 6.69 31.37 -5.17
C LEU A 32 6.39 32.33 -6.32
N GLN A 33 7.40 33.04 -6.82
CA GLN A 33 7.32 33.83 -8.05
C GLN A 33 7.55 32.88 -9.24
N ARG A 34 6.53 32.65 -10.08
CA ARG A 34 6.68 31.79 -11.26
C ARG A 34 7.21 32.60 -12.43
N GLU A 35 8.43 32.26 -12.87
CA GLU A 35 8.98 32.78 -14.12
C GLU A 35 8.11 32.28 -15.29
N GLU A 36 7.53 33.18 -16.09
CA GLU A 36 6.74 32.82 -17.28
C GLU A 36 7.64 32.15 -18.35
N THR A 37 7.89 30.85 -18.19
CA THR A 37 8.43 30.04 -19.27
C THR A 37 7.45 30.12 -20.47
N PRO A 38 7.90 30.53 -21.67
CA PRO A 38 7.00 30.82 -22.79
C PRO A 38 6.44 29.52 -23.39
N SER A 39 5.38 29.01 -22.76
CA SER A 39 4.73 27.74 -23.07
C SER A 39 4.24 27.65 -24.52
N ASN A 40 4.27 26.45 -25.08
CA ASN A 40 4.13 26.16 -26.52
C ASN A 40 2.81 26.65 -27.15
N ARG A 41 2.75 27.93 -27.55
CA ARG A 41 1.85 28.39 -28.62
C ARG A 41 2.40 27.89 -29.96
N GLY A 42 1.91 26.70 -30.34
CA GLY A 42 2.33 25.97 -31.54
C GLY A 42 2.32 26.81 -32.83
N GLU A 43 3.23 26.45 -33.73
CA GLU A 43 3.42 27.01 -35.08
C GLU A 43 3.77 28.51 -35.18
N SER A 44 3.74 29.28 -34.09
CA SER A 44 4.13 30.70 -34.09
C SER A 44 5.53 30.99 -33.52
N ALA A 45 6.26 30.04 -32.94
CA ALA A 45 7.58 30.33 -32.35
C ALA A 45 8.57 31.00 -33.32
N VAL A 46 8.71 30.48 -34.55
CA VAL A 46 9.59 31.05 -35.58
C VAL A 46 9.06 32.42 -36.05
N LEU A 47 7.75 32.59 -36.19
CA LEU A 47 7.16 33.86 -36.59
C LEU A 47 7.20 34.92 -35.48
N SER A 48 7.15 34.53 -34.20
CA SER A 48 7.33 35.42 -33.06
C SER A 48 8.80 35.86 -32.94
N PHE A 49 9.76 34.96 -33.17
CA PHE A 49 11.18 35.30 -33.19
C PHE A 49 11.54 36.21 -34.39
N VAL A 50 11.01 35.92 -35.59
CA VAL A 50 11.14 36.80 -36.76
C VAL A 50 10.39 38.13 -36.56
N SER A 51 9.22 38.12 -35.93
CA SER A 51 8.48 39.34 -35.56
C SER A 51 9.29 40.20 -34.59
N TRP A 52 9.91 39.59 -33.58
CA TRP A 52 10.78 40.27 -32.62
C TRP A 52 12.01 40.89 -33.32
N LEU A 53 12.63 40.16 -34.26
CA LEU A 53 13.76 40.62 -35.08
C LEU A 53 13.39 41.53 -36.27
N THR A 54 12.10 41.83 -36.51
CA THR A 54 11.66 42.72 -37.61
C THR A 54 10.81 43.92 -37.14
N LEU A 55 10.20 43.86 -35.95
CA LEU A 55 9.65 45.04 -35.26
C LEU A 55 10.69 45.76 -34.39
N SER A 56 11.88 45.19 -34.20
CA SER A 56 13.01 45.81 -33.49
C SER A 56 13.49 47.14 -34.10
N GLU A 57 13.07 47.50 -35.31
CA GLU A 57 13.35 48.80 -35.93
C GLU A 57 12.23 49.86 -35.78
N GLN A 58 11.02 49.53 -35.30
CA GLN A 58 9.89 50.49 -35.29
C GLN A 58 9.07 50.63 -33.99
N SER A 59 9.37 49.88 -32.93
CA SER A 59 8.87 50.20 -31.59
C SER A 59 10.00 50.19 -30.57
N GLY A 60 10.36 51.36 -30.06
CA GLY A 60 11.51 51.54 -29.17
C GLY A 60 11.33 50.85 -27.81
N LEU A 61 11.83 49.61 -27.70
CA LEU A 61 12.15 48.98 -26.43
C LEU A 61 13.29 49.76 -25.78
N ARG A 62 12.90 50.80 -25.04
CA ARG A 62 13.81 51.66 -24.28
C ARG A 62 14.50 50.78 -23.24
N SER A 63 15.82 50.61 -23.36
CA SER A 63 16.65 50.05 -22.29
C SER A 63 16.29 50.73 -20.97
N PRO A 64 16.31 50.02 -19.83
CA PRO A 64 16.07 50.64 -18.53
C PRO A 64 16.88 51.94 -18.41
N SER A 65 16.22 53.05 -18.10
CA SER A 65 16.94 54.30 -17.85
C SER A 65 17.94 54.09 -16.72
N THR A 66 19.06 54.79 -16.75
CA THR A 66 20.03 54.76 -15.63
C THR A 66 19.32 55.08 -14.33
N GLU A 67 18.43 56.07 -14.35
CA GLU A 67 17.46 56.42 -13.31
C GLU A 67 16.60 55.23 -12.82
N ASN A 68 16.03 54.39 -13.69
CA ASN A 68 15.28 53.20 -13.27
C ASN A 68 16.19 52.14 -12.61
N GLN A 69 17.43 52.00 -13.08
CA GLN A 69 18.36 51.01 -12.52
C GLN A 69 18.97 51.49 -11.19
N GLU A 70 19.24 52.79 -11.07
CA GLU A 70 19.57 53.48 -9.82
C GLU A 70 18.41 53.37 -8.81
N ALA A 71 17.17 53.56 -9.26
CA ALA A 71 15.98 53.38 -8.43
C ALA A 71 15.78 51.91 -7.97
N LYS A 72 15.97 50.91 -8.85
CA LYS A 72 15.92 49.49 -8.45
C LYS A 72 17.04 49.13 -7.45
N GLN A 73 18.24 49.68 -7.62
CA GLN A 73 19.33 49.52 -6.64
C GLN A 73 19.03 50.21 -5.30
N ALA A 74 18.49 51.43 -5.32
CA ALA A 74 18.09 52.15 -4.12
C ALA A 74 16.95 51.43 -3.37
N ALA A 75 15.99 50.86 -4.08
CA ALA A 75 14.94 50.03 -3.51
C ALA A 75 15.50 48.75 -2.87
N GLN A 76 16.35 48.01 -3.59
CA GLN A 76 17.02 46.81 -3.06
C GLN A 76 17.87 47.11 -1.81
N LEU A 77 18.59 48.24 -1.79
CA LEU A 77 19.31 48.70 -0.62
C LEU A 77 18.37 49.04 0.53
N CYS A 78 17.26 49.74 0.28
CA CYS A 78 16.26 50.08 1.28
C CYS A 78 15.66 48.82 1.92
N ILE A 79 15.20 47.86 1.11
CA ILE A 79 14.64 46.58 1.56
C ILE A 79 15.64 45.80 2.42
N LYS A 80 16.93 45.80 2.03
CA LYS A 80 18.00 45.17 2.82
C LYS A 80 18.25 45.86 4.17
N HIS A 81 17.96 47.15 4.32
CA HIS A 81 18.00 47.85 5.62
C HIS A 81 16.71 47.65 6.42
N CYS A 82 15.56 47.43 5.77
CA CYS A 82 14.30 47.09 6.43
C CYS A 82 14.27 45.65 6.95
N ASP A 83 15.04 44.74 6.36
CA ASP A 83 15.23 43.34 6.77
C ASP A 83 13.89 42.60 7.01
N PRO A 84 13.07 42.40 5.95
CA PRO A 84 11.70 41.91 6.08
C PRO A 84 11.59 40.47 6.62
N GLU A 85 12.69 39.72 6.68
CA GLU A 85 12.75 38.40 7.33
C GLU A 85 12.52 38.49 8.85
N LYS A 86 12.79 39.65 9.47
CA LYS A 86 12.46 39.93 10.88
C LYS A 86 10.97 39.89 11.17
N LEU A 87 10.09 40.22 10.21
CA LEU A 87 8.64 40.08 10.39
C LEU A 87 8.23 38.63 10.67
N ILE A 88 9.04 37.66 10.22
CA ILE A 88 8.88 36.24 10.53
C ILE A 88 9.66 35.89 11.80
N THR A 89 10.97 36.16 11.84
CA THR A 89 11.85 35.66 12.91
C THR A 89 11.73 36.41 14.24
N GLU A 90 11.24 37.64 14.26
CA GLU A 90 10.93 38.40 15.50
C GLU A 90 9.45 38.25 15.91
N SER A 91 8.61 37.59 15.11
CA SER A 91 7.18 37.38 15.40
C SER A 91 6.92 36.67 16.74
N LYS A 92 7.86 35.83 17.19
CA LYS A 92 7.84 35.18 18.51
C LYS A 92 7.83 36.14 19.70
N PHE A 93 8.21 37.40 19.50
CA PHE A 93 8.13 38.46 20.53
C PHE A 93 6.81 39.24 20.51
N LEU A 94 5.90 38.98 19.56
CA LEU A 94 4.58 39.60 19.51
C LEU A 94 3.71 39.13 20.68
N GLN A 95 2.88 40.05 21.19
CA GLN A 95 1.74 39.73 22.05
C GLN A 95 0.73 38.86 21.27
N LEU A 96 -0.03 38.02 21.97
CA LEU A 96 -0.90 37.01 21.33
C LEU A 96 -1.96 37.67 20.43
N GLU A 97 -2.48 38.81 20.87
CA GLU A 97 -3.45 39.65 20.17
C GLU A 97 -2.82 40.21 18.88
N SER A 98 -1.59 40.73 18.95
CA SER A 98 -0.87 41.24 17.77
C SER A 98 -0.51 40.13 16.78
N LEU A 99 -0.18 38.93 17.27
CA LEU A 99 0.04 37.75 16.45
C LEU A 99 -1.27 37.32 15.74
N GLN A 100 -2.39 37.30 16.46
CA GLN A 100 -3.70 36.96 15.90
C GLN A 100 -4.14 37.96 14.81
N GLU A 101 -3.95 39.27 15.00
CA GLU A 101 -4.24 40.26 13.95
C GLU A 101 -3.30 40.14 12.74
N LEU A 102 -2.01 39.85 12.95
CA LEU A 102 -1.08 39.56 11.84
C LEU A 102 -1.51 38.30 11.05
N MET A 103 -1.94 37.25 11.74
CA MET A 103 -2.47 36.04 11.11
C MET A 103 -3.76 36.32 10.33
N LYS A 104 -4.70 37.09 10.87
CA LYS A 104 -5.91 37.52 10.15
C LYS A 104 -5.57 38.30 8.88
N ALA A 105 -4.61 39.24 8.96
CA ALA A 105 -4.18 40.05 7.81
C ALA A 105 -3.41 39.27 6.73
N LEU A 106 -2.92 38.06 7.03
CA LEU A 106 -2.39 37.11 6.06
C LEU A 106 -3.50 36.23 5.46
N ILE A 107 -4.42 35.75 6.30
CA ILE A 107 -5.56 34.90 5.91
C ILE A 107 -6.58 35.66 5.05
N SER A 108 -6.67 36.99 5.19
CA SER A 108 -7.57 37.84 4.38
C SER A 108 -7.13 38.04 2.92
N VAL A 109 -5.97 37.52 2.51
CA VAL A 109 -5.49 37.58 1.11
C VAL A 109 -6.01 36.35 0.37
N SER A 110 -7.24 36.47 -0.15
CA SER A 110 -7.84 35.50 -1.07
C SER A 110 -7.53 35.83 -2.53
N PRO A 111 -7.41 34.84 -3.44
CA PRO A 111 -7.36 35.10 -4.88
C PRO A 111 -8.66 35.75 -5.36
N ASP A 112 -8.57 36.87 -6.07
CA ASP A 112 -9.71 37.56 -6.70
C ASP A 112 -9.97 37.00 -8.12
N GLU A 113 -11.22 37.03 -8.58
CA GLU A 113 -11.61 36.47 -9.88
C GLU A 113 -11.10 37.31 -11.07
N GLU A 114 -10.78 38.60 -10.87
CA GLU A 114 -10.33 39.51 -11.93
C GLU A 114 -8.80 39.68 -12.03
N THR A 115 -8.03 39.56 -10.93
CA THR A 115 -6.60 39.96 -10.88
C THR A 115 -5.56 38.84 -10.81
N TYR A 116 -5.96 37.55 -10.71
CA TYR A 116 -5.03 36.41 -10.65
C TYR A 116 -4.09 36.40 -9.41
N ASP A 117 -4.52 36.93 -8.26
CA ASP A 117 -3.74 37.04 -7.01
C ASP A 117 -3.41 35.69 -6.30
N GLU A 118 -3.33 34.57 -7.03
CA GLU A 118 -2.99 33.25 -6.49
C GLU A 118 -1.59 33.24 -5.86
N GLU A 119 -0.60 33.87 -6.49
CA GLU A 119 0.78 33.90 -5.98
C GLU A 119 0.89 34.72 -4.68
N ASP A 120 0.11 35.79 -4.54
CA ASP A 120 0.06 36.58 -3.29
C ASP A 120 -0.62 35.80 -2.16
N ALA A 121 -1.70 35.07 -2.44
CA ALA A 121 -2.34 34.17 -1.48
C ALA A 121 -1.36 33.04 -1.05
N ALA A 122 -0.62 32.47 -1.99
CA ALA A 122 0.39 31.44 -1.72
C ALA A 122 1.57 31.99 -0.90
N PHE A 123 2.00 33.23 -1.18
CA PHE A 123 3.01 33.95 -0.41
C PHE A 123 2.54 34.29 1.02
N CYS A 124 1.30 34.77 1.18
CA CYS A 124 0.72 35.03 2.50
C CYS A 124 0.56 33.75 3.32
N LEU A 125 0.15 32.64 2.69
CA LEU A 125 0.10 31.32 3.30
C LEU A 125 1.51 30.87 3.76
N GLU A 126 2.53 30.99 2.93
CA GLU A 126 3.91 30.59 3.29
C GLU A 126 4.59 31.54 4.28
N MET A 127 4.17 32.80 4.38
CA MET A 127 4.51 33.67 5.52
C MET A 127 3.83 33.20 6.80
N LEU A 128 2.51 32.93 6.75
CA LEU A 128 1.70 32.45 7.87
C LEU A 128 2.29 31.15 8.45
N LEU A 129 2.58 30.16 7.60
CA LEU A 129 3.18 28.87 7.98
C LEU A 129 4.52 29.04 8.69
N ARG A 130 5.42 29.91 8.17
CA ARG A 130 6.71 30.21 8.81
C ARG A 130 6.53 30.92 10.17
N ILE A 131 5.60 31.88 10.28
CA ILE A 131 5.28 32.59 11.52
C ILE A 131 4.75 31.64 12.60
N ILE A 132 3.91 30.68 12.24
CA ILE A 132 3.38 29.65 13.15
C ILE A 132 4.52 28.77 13.70
N LEU A 133 5.50 28.43 12.87
CA LEU A 133 6.65 27.61 13.27
C LEU A 133 7.65 28.36 14.19
N GLU A 134 7.80 29.68 14.03
CA GLU A 134 8.52 30.53 15.00
C GLU A 134 7.74 30.67 16.32
N ASN A 135 6.41 30.68 16.27
CA ASN A 135 5.50 30.72 17.44
C ASN A 135 5.06 29.32 17.92
N ARG A 136 5.87 28.30 17.66
CA ARG A 136 5.59 26.89 18.02
C ARG A 136 5.39 26.64 19.51
N ASP A 137 5.75 27.58 20.37
CA ASP A 137 5.51 27.53 21.83
C ASP A 137 4.04 27.81 22.18
N ARG A 138 3.40 28.72 21.45
CA ARG A 138 2.04 29.23 21.66
C ARG A 138 1.05 28.79 20.57
N VAL A 139 1.44 27.94 19.63
CA VAL A 139 0.61 27.53 18.48
C VAL A 139 -0.77 27.03 18.87
N SER A 140 -0.92 26.38 20.02
CA SER A 140 -2.21 25.89 20.56
C SER A 140 -3.25 27.01 20.78
N CYS A 141 -2.83 28.26 20.97
CA CYS A 141 -3.71 29.44 21.08
C CYS A 141 -4.21 29.99 19.74
N VAL A 142 -3.69 29.48 18.61
CA VAL A 142 -4.02 29.95 17.25
C VAL A 142 -4.29 28.81 16.25
N TRP A 143 -4.04 27.56 16.63
CA TRP A 143 -4.10 26.37 15.77
C TRP A 143 -5.43 26.24 15.02
N GLN A 144 -6.56 26.48 15.70
CA GLN A 144 -7.88 26.39 15.09
C GLN A 144 -8.02 27.33 13.87
N THR A 145 -7.57 28.57 13.98
CA THR A 145 -7.60 29.56 12.89
C THR A 145 -6.74 29.14 11.70
N VAL A 146 -5.59 28.50 11.95
CA VAL A 146 -4.71 27.93 10.91
C VAL A 146 -5.41 26.75 10.22
N ARG A 147 -5.91 25.82 11.02
CA ARG A 147 -6.58 24.59 10.59
C ARG A 147 -7.79 24.91 9.72
N ASP A 148 -8.59 25.91 10.10
CA ASP A 148 -9.80 26.27 9.38
C ASP A 148 -9.49 27.01 8.07
N HIS A 149 -8.42 27.82 8.02
CA HIS A 149 -7.90 28.36 6.75
C HIS A 149 -7.41 27.24 5.81
N LEU A 150 -6.62 26.28 6.32
CA LEU A 150 -6.17 25.11 5.54
C LEU A 150 -7.35 24.22 5.10
N TYR A 151 -8.42 24.12 5.90
CA TYR A 151 -9.65 23.41 5.53
C TYR A 151 -10.38 24.10 4.38
N GLN A 152 -10.47 25.44 4.39
CA GLN A 152 -11.02 26.18 3.25
C GLN A 152 -10.20 25.93 1.98
N LEU A 153 -8.87 26.09 2.04
CA LEU A 153 -7.99 25.89 0.88
C LEU A 153 -8.01 24.45 0.35
N CYS A 154 -7.91 23.42 1.19
CA CYS A 154 -7.79 22.04 0.73
C CYS A 154 -9.13 21.39 0.34
N VAL A 155 -10.20 21.60 1.12
CA VAL A 155 -11.45 20.81 0.97
C VAL A 155 -12.46 21.49 0.03
N HIS A 156 -12.55 22.82 0.05
CA HIS A 156 -13.52 23.53 -0.80
C HIS A 156 -13.03 23.72 -2.24
N ALA A 157 -11.71 23.62 -2.49
CA ALA A 157 -11.07 23.72 -3.82
C ALA A 157 -11.87 23.02 -4.93
N SER A 158 -12.26 23.77 -5.97
CA SER A 158 -12.91 23.25 -7.18
C SER A 158 -11.92 22.47 -8.06
N GLU A 159 -10.70 23.01 -8.20
CA GLU A 159 -9.63 22.48 -9.05
C GLU A 159 -8.31 22.40 -8.28
N SER A 160 -7.31 21.73 -8.86
CA SER A 160 -5.94 21.71 -8.33
C SER A 160 -5.16 22.91 -8.85
N CYS A 161 -4.79 23.82 -7.95
CA CYS A 161 -3.97 24.98 -8.27
C CYS A 161 -2.78 25.10 -7.29
N PHE A 162 -1.88 26.04 -7.53
CA PHE A 162 -0.64 26.21 -6.78
C PHE A 162 -0.88 26.48 -5.29
N LEU A 163 -1.88 27.28 -4.97
CA LEU A 163 -2.29 27.57 -3.60
C LEU A 163 -2.73 26.31 -2.84
N VAL A 164 -3.39 25.36 -3.53
CA VAL A 164 -3.78 24.06 -2.95
C VAL A 164 -2.56 23.17 -2.74
N GLU A 165 -1.62 23.12 -3.71
CA GLU A 165 -0.34 22.42 -3.55
C GLU A 165 0.44 22.97 -2.33
N ARG A 166 0.52 24.30 -2.18
CA ARG A 166 1.19 24.94 -1.02
C ARG A 166 0.45 24.69 0.29
N ALA A 167 -0.89 24.65 0.31
CA ALA A 167 -1.67 24.31 1.50
C ALA A 167 -1.44 22.86 1.95
N VAL A 168 -1.36 21.92 1.01
CA VAL A 168 -1.06 20.50 1.27
C VAL A 168 0.38 20.32 1.78
N VAL A 169 1.37 20.91 1.10
CA VAL A 169 2.78 20.90 1.52
C VAL A 169 2.94 21.58 2.89
N GLY A 170 2.27 22.70 3.11
CA GLY A 170 2.25 23.45 4.37
C GLY A 170 1.68 22.65 5.55
N LEU A 171 0.52 21.99 5.37
CA LEU A 171 -0.10 21.13 6.38
C LEU A 171 0.85 19.98 6.79
N LEU A 172 1.50 19.35 5.81
CA LEU A 172 2.47 18.27 6.05
C LEU A 172 3.76 18.79 6.72
N ARG A 173 4.26 19.97 6.34
CA ARG A 173 5.42 20.64 6.98
C ARG A 173 5.13 21.06 8.43
N LEU A 174 3.91 21.51 8.73
CA LEU A 174 3.45 21.73 10.10
C LEU A 174 3.41 20.41 10.86
N ALA A 175 2.87 19.34 10.27
CA ALA A 175 2.79 18.03 10.92
C ALA A 175 4.17 17.46 11.26
N ILE A 176 5.11 17.45 10.30
CA ILE A 176 6.50 17.02 10.52
C ILE A 176 7.16 17.73 11.71
N ARG A 177 6.86 19.02 11.91
CA ARG A 177 7.52 19.89 12.91
C ARG A 177 6.81 19.99 14.26
N LEU A 178 5.49 19.79 14.30
CA LEU A 178 4.67 19.96 15.51
C LEU A 178 4.23 18.65 16.16
N LEU A 179 4.37 17.49 15.51
CA LEU A 179 3.92 16.20 16.07
C LEU A 179 4.45 15.90 17.48
N ARG A 180 5.70 16.28 17.76
CA ARG A 180 6.40 15.99 19.03
C ARG A 180 5.99 16.91 20.20
N ARG A 181 5.00 17.78 20.00
CA ARG A 181 4.47 18.65 21.06
C ARG A 181 3.24 17.99 21.69
N GLU A 182 3.36 17.60 22.95
CA GLU A 182 2.32 16.90 23.72
C GLU A 182 0.96 17.63 23.75
N ASP A 183 0.96 18.97 23.71
CA ASP A 183 -0.25 19.80 23.82
C ASP A 183 -1.02 20.00 22.50
N ILE A 184 -0.43 19.65 21.34
CA ILE A 184 -1.04 19.90 20.02
C ILE A 184 -0.87 18.76 19.01
N GLY A 185 0.07 17.83 19.20
CA GLY A 185 0.44 16.79 18.23
C GLY A 185 -0.74 15.92 17.75
N SER A 186 -1.68 15.59 18.65
CA SER A 186 -2.90 14.86 18.32
C SER A 186 -3.87 15.68 17.46
N GLN A 187 -4.03 16.99 17.72
CA GLN A 187 -4.83 17.88 16.87
C GLN A 187 -4.20 18.10 15.49
N VAL A 188 -2.87 18.05 15.42
CA VAL A 188 -2.09 18.12 14.18
C VAL A 188 -2.26 16.84 13.36
N LEU A 189 -2.15 15.65 13.97
CA LEU A 189 -2.47 14.35 13.33
C LEU A 189 -3.91 14.30 12.84
N LEU A 190 -4.88 14.69 13.67
CA LEU A 190 -6.29 14.76 13.31
C LEU A 190 -6.54 15.67 12.09
N SER A 191 -5.73 16.72 11.93
CA SER A 191 -5.82 17.65 10.80
C SER A 191 -5.26 17.08 9.49
N LEU A 192 -4.55 15.95 9.50
CA LEU A 192 -4.22 15.23 8.26
C LEU A 192 -5.46 14.60 7.62
N ARG A 193 -6.56 14.40 8.36
CA ARG A 193 -7.85 13.94 7.81
C ARG A 193 -8.44 14.93 6.79
N LEU A 194 -8.05 16.20 6.83
CA LEU A 194 -8.47 17.20 5.82
C LEU A 194 -8.04 16.78 4.39
N LEU A 195 -6.94 16.03 4.25
CA LEU A 195 -6.49 15.49 2.96
C LEU A 195 -7.41 14.36 2.45
N LEU A 196 -8.00 13.55 3.34
CA LEU A 196 -9.00 12.53 2.99
C LEU A 196 -10.38 13.13 2.66
N MET A 197 -10.63 14.38 3.06
CA MET A 197 -11.85 15.14 2.77
C MET A 197 -11.79 15.88 1.42
N MET A 198 -10.61 15.96 0.78
CA MET A 198 -10.44 16.63 -0.51
C MET A 198 -11.21 15.93 -1.64
N LYS A 199 -11.65 16.69 -2.64
CA LYS A 199 -12.34 16.14 -3.81
C LYS A 199 -11.38 15.20 -4.59
N PRO A 200 -11.80 13.99 -5.01
CA PRO A 200 -10.87 12.96 -5.50
C PRO A 200 -9.98 13.39 -6.67
N HIS A 201 -10.46 14.23 -7.58
CA HIS A 201 -9.67 14.74 -8.70
C HIS A 201 -8.58 15.73 -8.24
N VAL A 202 -8.86 16.56 -7.23
CA VAL A 202 -7.85 17.44 -6.63
C VAL A 202 -6.80 16.60 -5.88
N LEU A 203 -7.25 15.62 -5.08
CA LEU A 203 -6.37 14.72 -4.34
C LEU A 203 -5.44 13.91 -5.27
N SER A 204 -5.92 13.48 -6.44
CA SER A 204 -5.11 12.79 -7.46
C SER A 204 -4.03 13.67 -8.09
N ARG A 205 -4.16 15.00 -8.02
CA ARG A 205 -3.19 15.95 -8.58
C ARG A 205 -2.06 16.25 -7.60
N VAL A 206 -2.40 16.49 -6.33
CA VAL A 206 -1.44 16.71 -5.22
C VAL A 206 -0.87 15.41 -4.62
N CYS A 207 -0.98 14.29 -5.33
CA CYS A 207 -0.71 12.97 -4.76
C CYS A 207 0.78 12.74 -4.44
N ARG A 208 1.69 13.39 -5.17
CA ARG A 208 3.15 13.25 -4.97
C ARG A 208 3.59 14.01 -3.73
N GLU A 209 3.07 15.22 -3.57
CA GLU A 209 3.29 16.13 -2.44
C GLU A 209 2.85 15.44 -1.14
N VAL A 210 1.68 14.77 -1.17
CA VAL A 210 1.21 13.96 -0.03
C VAL A 210 2.08 12.71 0.18
N ALA A 211 2.41 11.93 -0.86
CA ALA A 211 3.19 10.71 -0.72
C ALA A 211 4.61 10.97 -0.14
N TYR A 212 5.28 12.01 -0.63
CA TYR A 212 6.63 12.38 -0.19
C TYR A 212 6.61 13.06 1.19
N GLY A 213 5.63 13.94 1.46
CA GLY A 213 5.46 14.55 2.78
C GLY A 213 5.10 13.55 3.89
N LEU A 214 4.27 12.55 3.60
CA LEU A 214 3.96 11.45 4.54
C LEU A 214 5.19 10.56 4.81
N HIS A 215 6.01 10.30 3.80
CA HIS A 215 7.26 9.56 3.96
C HIS A 215 8.21 10.25 4.95
N GLU A 216 8.43 11.56 4.76
CA GLU A 216 9.28 12.34 5.67
C GLU A 216 8.64 12.54 7.05
N LEU A 217 7.31 12.60 7.16
CA LEU A 217 6.60 12.57 8.45
C LEU A 217 6.85 11.28 9.22
N LEU A 218 6.68 10.13 8.59
CA LEU A 218 6.92 8.82 9.20
C LEU A 218 8.40 8.67 9.59
N LYS A 219 9.32 8.97 8.66
CA LYS A 219 10.77 8.97 8.88
C LYS A 219 11.23 9.89 10.02
N THR A 220 10.53 11.01 10.23
CA THR A 220 10.86 11.99 11.28
C THR A 220 10.17 11.70 12.61
N ASN A 221 9.01 11.04 12.63
CA ASN A 221 8.13 11.02 13.80
C ASN A 221 7.42 9.68 14.11
N ALA A 222 7.59 8.59 13.36
CA ALA A 222 6.86 7.32 13.57
C ALA A 222 6.88 6.82 15.04
N ALA A 223 8.02 6.96 15.73
CA ALA A 223 8.18 6.58 17.13
C ALA A 223 7.37 7.41 18.16
N ASN A 224 6.68 8.48 17.72
CA ASN A 224 5.85 9.35 18.58
C ASN A 224 4.33 9.15 18.33
N ILE A 225 3.95 8.11 17.58
CA ILE A 225 2.56 7.86 17.17
C ILE A 225 2.05 6.62 17.91
N HIS A 226 1.24 6.85 18.94
CA HIS A 226 0.84 5.83 19.92
C HIS A 226 -0.66 5.47 19.87
N CYS A 227 -1.36 5.85 18.80
CA CYS A 227 -2.81 5.70 18.68
C CYS A 227 -3.22 5.00 17.38
N THR A 228 -4.08 3.98 17.48
CA THR A 228 -4.61 3.25 16.32
C THR A 228 -5.38 4.16 15.35
N ASP A 229 -6.08 5.19 15.84
CA ASP A 229 -6.86 6.11 15.00
C ASP A 229 -5.99 7.09 14.17
N ASP A 230 -4.78 7.38 14.66
CA ASP A 230 -3.80 8.19 13.96
C ASP A 230 -3.05 7.34 12.92
N TRP A 231 -2.63 6.12 13.31
CA TRP A 231 -2.13 5.13 12.37
C TRP A 231 -3.15 4.79 11.28
N TYR A 232 -4.43 4.63 11.61
CA TYR A 232 -5.51 4.41 10.64
C TYR A 232 -5.64 5.58 9.67
N THR A 233 -5.49 6.82 10.16
CA THR A 233 -5.48 8.02 9.31
C THR A 233 -4.31 8.00 8.32
N LEU A 234 -3.10 7.69 8.80
CA LEU A 234 -1.88 7.64 7.99
C LEU A 234 -1.89 6.49 6.96
N PHE A 235 -2.28 5.27 7.37
CA PHE A 235 -2.42 4.16 6.43
C PHE A 235 -3.56 4.38 5.43
N SER A 236 -4.69 4.98 5.83
CA SER A 236 -5.75 5.36 4.89
C SER A 236 -5.25 6.37 3.85
N LEU A 237 -4.42 7.34 4.25
CA LEU A 237 -3.77 8.27 3.32
C LEU A 237 -2.81 7.55 2.38
N LEU A 238 -1.92 6.69 2.88
CA LEU A 238 -1.01 5.90 2.03
C LEU A 238 -1.78 5.03 1.03
N GLU A 239 -2.85 4.36 1.45
CA GLU A 239 -3.70 3.55 0.57
C GLU A 239 -4.37 4.41 -0.52
N CYS A 240 -5.01 5.53 -0.15
CA CYS A 240 -5.70 6.39 -1.11
C CYS A 240 -4.73 7.01 -2.13
N ILE A 241 -3.61 7.55 -1.66
CA ILE A 241 -2.63 8.28 -2.47
C ILE A 241 -1.79 7.34 -3.34
N GLY A 242 -1.32 6.23 -2.76
CA GLY A 242 -0.43 5.30 -3.44
C GLY A 242 -1.14 4.27 -4.31
N THR A 243 -2.46 4.06 -4.14
CA THR A 243 -3.20 3.02 -4.92
C THR A 243 -4.52 3.49 -5.53
N GLY A 244 -4.93 4.74 -5.30
CA GLY A 244 -6.16 5.30 -5.88
C GLY A 244 -7.45 4.79 -5.22
N VAL A 245 -7.35 4.08 -4.10
CA VAL A 245 -8.52 3.63 -3.32
C VAL A 245 -9.30 4.85 -2.82
N LYS A 246 -10.64 4.78 -2.86
CA LYS A 246 -11.52 5.86 -2.41
C LYS A 246 -11.41 6.04 -0.88
N PRO A 247 -11.32 7.29 -0.36
CA PRO A 247 -11.30 7.55 1.08
C PRO A 247 -12.46 6.87 1.84
N PRO A 248 -12.26 6.41 3.08
CA PRO A 248 -13.32 5.81 3.87
C PRO A 248 -14.56 6.71 3.95
N ALA A 249 -15.75 6.17 3.71
CA ALA A 249 -16.98 6.96 3.62
C ALA A 249 -17.30 7.77 4.89
N ALA A 250 -16.86 7.29 6.06
CA ALA A 250 -16.98 8.00 7.35
C ALA A 250 -16.06 9.23 7.48
N LEU A 251 -15.13 9.44 6.53
CA LEU A 251 -14.19 10.56 6.47
C LEU A 251 -14.43 11.47 5.26
N GLN A 252 -15.40 11.15 4.39
CA GLN A 252 -15.81 12.03 3.29
C GLN A 252 -16.83 13.05 3.80
N VAL A 253 -16.75 14.30 3.31
CA VAL A 253 -17.83 15.27 3.51
C VAL A 253 -19.06 14.78 2.76
N ALA A 254 -20.20 14.68 3.46
CA ALA A 254 -21.46 14.23 2.89
C ALA A 254 -22.06 15.29 1.96
N ASN A 255 -21.54 15.38 0.72
CA ASN A 255 -22.14 16.19 -0.34
C ASN A 255 -23.57 15.70 -0.60
N THR A 256 -24.56 16.52 -0.27
CA THR A 256 -26.00 16.26 -0.50
C THR A 256 -26.41 16.49 -1.95
N ASN A 257 -25.60 16.03 -2.91
CA ASN A 257 -25.90 16.07 -4.34
C ASN A 257 -26.38 14.68 -4.77
N GLN A 258 -27.66 14.57 -5.15
CA GLN A 258 -28.28 13.33 -5.61
C GLN A 258 -27.92 13.02 -7.07
N ASP A 259 -26.71 12.51 -7.31
CA ASP A 259 -26.35 11.79 -8.55
C ASP A 259 -26.30 10.27 -8.28
N ASN A 260 -27.43 9.72 -7.81
CA ASN A 260 -27.64 8.27 -7.74
C ASN A 260 -28.53 7.84 -8.92
N ASP A 261 -27.90 7.25 -9.94
CA ASP A 261 -28.54 6.76 -11.17
C ASP A 261 -29.31 5.44 -10.93
N THR A 262 -30.29 5.50 -10.02
CA THR A 262 -31.20 4.39 -9.70
C THR A 262 -32.52 4.58 -10.42
N GLY A 263 -32.65 3.97 -11.59
CA GLY A 263 -33.82 4.11 -12.47
C GLY A 263 -35.14 3.69 -11.82
N ALA A 264 -35.95 4.69 -11.45
CA ALA A 264 -37.36 4.56 -11.11
C ALA A 264 -38.16 5.47 -12.04
N GLN A 265 -38.73 4.91 -13.11
CA GLN A 265 -39.60 5.67 -14.01
C GLN A 265 -40.93 5.98 -13.29
N SER A 266 -41.24 7.25 -13.15
CA SER A 266 -42.53 7.73 -12.64
C SER A 266 -43.16 8.66 -13.66
N ASP A 267 -44.03 8.11 -14.51
CA ASP A 267 -44.73 8.87 -15.55
C ASP A 267 -45.68 9.91 -14.94
N SER A 268 -45.42 11.19 -15.20
CA SER A 268 -46.40 12.28 -15.19
C SER A 268 -45.84 13.45 -16.02
N GLU A 269 -46.68 14.03 -16.87
CA GLU A 269 -46.24 14.86 -18.00
C GLU A 269 -46.23 16.38 -17.70
N LEU A 270 -45.48 17.15 -18.53
CA LEU A 270 -45.77 18.54 -18.96
C LEU A 270 -46.15 19.57 -17.85
N SER A 271 -45.38 20.62 -17.54
CA SER A 271 -44.98 21.74 -18.42
C SER A 271 -44.85 23.05 -17.57
N SER A 272 -44.23 24.17 -17.97
CA SER A 272 -43.17 24.52 -18.95
C SER A 272 -42.75 26.01 -18.77
N TYR A 273 -41.84 26.51 -19.62
CA TYR A 273 -41.41 27.91 -19.84
C TYR A 273 -40.47 28.64 -18.85
N HIS A 274 -39.48 29.34 -19.44
CA HIS A 274 -38.74 30.48 -18.86
C HIS A 274 -39.62 31.74 -18.83
N GLN A 275 -39.38 32.69 -17.91
CA GLN A 275 -38.69 33.96 -18.28
C GLN A 275 -38.42 34.93 -17.11
N SER A 276 -37.14 35.31 -16.99
CA SER A 276 -36.59 36.67 -16.78
C SER A 276 -37.40 37.79 -16.09
N GLU A 277 -36.88 38.20 -14.93
CA GLU A 277 -36.31 39.57 -14.67
C GLU A 277 -37.21 40.75 -14.20
N VAL A 278 -36.52 41.71 -13.54
CA VAL A 278 -36.88 43.09 -13.10
C VAL A 278 -38.14 43.39 -12.25
N SER A 279 -37.87 43.78 -11.00
CA SER A 279 -38.14 45.11 -10.39
C SER A 279 -39.49 45.82 -10.63
N LEU A 280 -40.18 46.16 -9.53
CA LEU A 280 -40.30 47.58 -9.13
C LEU A 280 -40.77 47.80 -7.68
N ASP A 281 -40.31 48.91 -7.10
CA ASP A 281 -40.69 49.44 -5.78
C ASP A 281 -41.99 50.28 -5.84
N ARG A 282 -42.92 50.01 -4.91
CA ARG A 282 -43.74 51.05 -4.26
C ARG A 282 -44.52 50.50 -3.05
N GLY A 283 -44.21 50.98 -1.84
CA GLY A 283 -45.03 50.75 -0.64
C GLY A 283 -46.18 51.74 -0.46
N TYR A 284 -46.97 51.57 0.61
CA TYR A 284 -47.75 52.65 1.25
C TYR A 284 -47.99 52.36 2.75
N THR A 285 -48.51 53.34 3.48
CA THR A 285 -48.44 53.49 4.94
C THR A 285 -49.73 53.18 5.71
N SER A 286 -49.60 52.91 7.02
CA SER A 286 -50.56 53.38 8.05
C SER A 286 -50.00 53.25 9.47
N ASP A 287 -49.97 54.37 10.20
CA ASP A 287 -49.83 54.44 11.65
C ASP A 287 -51.22 54.53 12.31
N SER A 288 -51.36 54.05 13.55
CA SER A 288 -51.91 54.83 14.69
C SER A 288 -52.05 54.00 15.97
N GLU A 289 -51.45 54.55 17.03
CA GLU A 289 -51.36 54.14 18.43
C GLU A 289 -52.71 53.92 19.16
N VAL A 290 -52.68 53.32 20.37
CA VAL A 290 -53.04 53.99 21.67
C VAL A 290 -53.05 53.01 22.89
N TYR A 291 -52.12 53.23 23.86
CA TYR A 291 -52.19 53.00 25.34
C TYR A 291 -52.48 51.55 25.87
N THR A 292 -52.02 51.07 27.05
CA THR A 292 -51.22 51.59 28.20
C THR A 292 -50.32 50.45 28.75
N GLU A 293 -49.02 50.64 29.04
CA GLU A 293 -48.42 51.12 30.31
C GLU A 293 -48.51 50.08 31.47
N HIS A 294 -47.45 49.49 32.05
CA HIS A 294 -46.09 49.94 32.43
C HIS A 294 -44.99 48.95 31.93
N GLY A 295 -43.66 49.03 32.15
CA GLY A 295 -42.75 49.95 32.88
C GLY A 295 -42.02 49.30 34.07
N LYS A 296 -40.71 49.51 34.38
CA LYS A 296 -39.63 50.30 33.71
C LYS A 296 -38.21 49.93 34.23
N SER A 297 -37.15 50.36 33.51
CA SER A 297 -35.68 50.27 33.85
C SER A 297 -35.01 48.90 33.55
N ARG A 298 -33.79 48.79 32.96
CA ARG A 298 -32.76 49.78 32.55
C ARG A 298 -31.87 49.22 31.39
N MET A 299 -31.42 50.07 30.48
CA MET A 299 -30.31 49.84 29.50
C MET A 299 -28.99 50.49 30.01
N PRO A 300 -27.77 50.37 29.40
CA PRO A 300 -27.45 50.01 27.99
C PRO A 300 -26.17 49.17 27.68
N ARG A 301 -26.06 48.66 26.43
CA ARG A 301 -24.89 48.64 25.48
C ARG A 301 -24.69 47.32 24.70
N SER A 302 -24.04 47.46 23.52
CA SER A 302 -23.42 46.46 22.61
C SER A 302 -24.03 45.06 22.50
N ALA A 303 -24.67 44.66 21.40
CA ALA A 303 -24.17 44.52 20.02
C ALA A 303 -23.46 43.18 19.74
N THR A 304 -24.24 42.28 19.12
CA THR A 304 -23.82 41.20 18.19
C THR A 304 -22.56 40.41 18.54
N ASP A 305 -22.75 39.29 19.21
CA ASP A 305 -21.94 38.09 18.97
C ASP A 305 -22.76 37.14 18.06
N VAL A 306 -22.10 36.38 17.18
CA VAL A 306 -22.75 35.47 16.22
C VAL A 306 -22.30 34.05 16.54
N ASP A 307 -23.01 33.43 17.47
CA ASP A 307 -22.73 32.08 17.94
C ASP A 307 -22.99 31.03 16.85
N LEU A 308 -21.92 30.30 16.49
CA LEU A 308 -21.94 29.10 15.67
C LEU A 308 -20.98 28.04 16.25
N GLY A 309 -21.09 27.77 17.56
CA GLY A 309 -20.26 26.77 18.23
C GLY A 309 -21.04 25.74 19.05
N TRP A 310 -21.35 24.58 18.48
CA TRP A 310 -21.66 23.39 19.31
C TRP A 310 -21.15 22.05 18.76
N LEU A 311 -20.07 21.57 19.36
CA LEU A 311 -19.79 20.14 19.48
C LEU A 311 -19.10 19.85 20.84
N VAL A 312 -19.72 20.36 21.92
CA VAL A 312 -19.25 20.20 23.30
C VAL A 312 -19.48 18.76 23.77
N VAL A 313 -18.41 18.08 24.17
CA VAL A 313 -18.48 16.87 24.99
C VAL A 313 -18.77 17.29 26.44
N GLY A 314 -19.90 16.84 26.98
CA GLY A 314 -20.40 17.29 28.30
C GLY A 314 -19.62 16.71 29.49
N LYS A 315 -19.43 17.55 30.51
CA LYS A 315 -18.82 17.26 31.82
C LYS A 315 -19.27 18.35 32.80
N ASP A 316 -19.69 18.12 34.04
CA ASP A 316 -20.12 16.91 34.78
C ASP A 316 -21.55 17.16 35.30
N ASP A 317 -22.21 16.15 35.89
CA ASP A 317 -23.12 16.45 37.01
C ASP A 317 -23.20 15.30 38.03
N LEU A 318 -23.33 15.64 39.32
CA LEU A 318 -23.32 14.71 40.45
C LEU A 318 -24.64 14.79 41.23
N ASP A 319 -25.52 13.79 41.08
CA ASP A 319 -25.89 12.93 42.21
C ASP A 319 -26.54 11.60 41.73
N GLY A 320 -26.57 10.58 42.59
CA GLY A 320 -26.70 9.19 42.14
C GLY A 320 -28.05 8.50 42.38
N SER A 321 -28.37 7.52 41.51
CA SER A 321 -29.18 6.33 41.88
C SER A 321 -29.04 5.15 40.90
N LYS A 322 -28.27 4.14 41.31
CA LYS A 322 -28.28 2.71 40.93
C LYS A 322 -28.88 2.30 39.55
N ALA A 323 -28.01 2.00 38.60
CA ALA A 323 -28.21 0.96 37.58
C ALA A 323 -26.89 0.16 37.39
N ALA A 324 -26.96 -1.06 36.85
CA ALA A 324 -25.84 -2.03 36.89
C ALA A 324 -24.86 -1.94 35.70
N VAL A 325 -23.63 -2.41 35.93
CA VAL A 325 -22.52 -2.37 34.96
C VAL A 325 -22.53 -3.59 34.03
N THR A 326 -22.48 -3.35 32.71
CA THR A 326 -21.91 -4.28 31.72
C THR A 326 -21.18 -3.48 30.63
N SER A 327 -19.85 -3.53 30.62
CA SER A 327 -19.00 -2.88 29.62
C SER A 327 -18.68 -3.83 28.46
N ALA A 328 -19.03 -3.44 27.23
CA ALA A 328 -18.62 -4.15 26.01
C ALA A 328 -18.25 -3.14 24.92
N SER A 329 -16.96 -3.09 24.55
CA SER A 329 -16.47 -2.30 23.43
C SER A 329 -16.92 -2.93 22.11
N LYS A 330 -17.51 -2.13 21.21
CA LYS A 330 -17.80 -2.59 19.84
C LYS A 330 -16.51 -2.54 19.01
N PRO A 331 -16.13 -3.61 18.30
CA PRO A 331 -15.03 -3.58 17.35
C PRO A 331 -15.30 -2.60 16.20
N LEU A 332 -14.22 -2.05 15.63
CA LEU A 332 -14.27 -1.32 14.36
C LEU A 332 -14.84 -2.22 13.26
N SER A 333 -15.85 -1.74 12.54
CA SER A 333 -16.52 -2.53 11.50
C SER A 333 -15.70 -2.51 10.20
N HIS A 334 -14.68 -3.36 10.14
CA HIS A 334 -14.04 -3.71 8.87
C HIS A 334 -15.10 -4.27 7.89
N PRO A 335 -15.03 -3.97 6.58
CA PRO A 335 -15.87 -4.63 5.59
C PRO A 335 -15.74 -6.15 5.69
N LEU A 336 -16.81 -6.88 5.39
CA LEU A 336 -16.82 -8.35 5.36
C LEU A 336 -16.00 -8.87 4.16
N ILE A 337 -14.67 -8.80 4.27
CA ILE A 337 -13.72 -9.39 3.34
C ILE A 337 -13.98 -10.91 3.34
N ASN A 338 -14.28 -11.46 2.17
CA ASN A 338 -14.42 -12.90 2.00
C ASN A 338 -13.07 -13.56 2.32
N GLN A 339 -12.97 -14.22 3.49
CA GLN A 339 -11.73 -14.82 3.98
C GLN A 339 -11.21 -15.95 3.08
N TYR A 340 -12.02 -16.47 2.16
CA TYR A 340 -11.67 -17.49 1.18
C TYR A 340 -11.26 -16.88 -0.18
N SER A 341 -11.21 -15.54 -0.30
CA SER A 341 -10.62 -14.84 -1.45
C SER A 341 -9.22 -14.30 -1.10
N LEU A 342 -8.34 -14.32 -2.09
CA LEU A 342 -7.01 -13.69 -1.99
C LEU A 342 -7.10 -12.15 -2.11
N THR A 343 -8.09 -11.64 -2.86
CA THR A 343 -8.36 -10.22 -3.05
C THR A 343 -9.00 -9.59 -1.81
N LEU A 344 -8.62 -8.36 -1.48
CA LEU A 344 -9.35 -7.52 -0.51
C LEU A 344 -10.69 -7.03 -1.08
N GLY A 345 -10.84 -7.01 -2.41
CA GLY A 345 -12.09 -6.63 -3.08
C GLY A 345 -12.36 -5.12 -3.11
N GLN A 346 -11.32 -4.30 -2.89
CA GLN A 346 -11.42 -2.84 -2.96
C GLN A 346 -11.48 -2.34 -4.42
N ASP A 347 -12.18 -1.23 -4.62
CA ASP A 347 -12.28 -0.56 -5.92
C ASP A 347 -11.05 0.35 -6.13
N MET A 348 -9.99 -0.24 -6.66
CA MET A 348 -8.71 0.41 -6.92
C MET A 348 -8.83 1.44 -8.05
N GLY A 349 -8.54 2.70 -7.76
CA GLY A 349 -8.53 3.77 -8.76
C GLY A 349 -7.25 3.85 -9.58
N LEU A 350 -7.21 4.83 -10.49
CA LEU A 350 -5.98 5.25 -11.14
C LEU A 350 -5.06 5.92 -10.10
N HIS A 351 -3.77 5.61 -10.14
CA HIS A 351 -2.77 6.11 -9.21
C HIS A 351 -1.49 6.52 -9.94
N ASP A 352 -0.74 7.46 -9.38
CA ASP A 352 0.56 7.87 -9.91
C ASP A 352 1.66 6.88 -9.49
N THR A 353 2.45 6.42 -10.45
CA THR A 353 3.51 5.42 -10.21
C THR A 353 4.59 5.93 -9.25
N LYS A 354 4.91 7.24 -9.21
CA LYS A 354 5.91 7.79 -8.26
C LYS A 354 5.35 7.85 -6.84
N SER A 355 4.10 8.31 -6.68
CA SER A 355 3.37 8.26 -5.42
C SER A 355 3.25 6.84 -4.87
N LEU A 356 2.93 5.86 -5.72
CA LEU A 356 2.88 4.44 -5.36
C LEU A 356 4.21 3.94 -4.80
N ILE A 357 5.33 4.19 -5.49
CA ILE A 357 6.67 3.77 -5.03
C ILE A 357 6.98 4.40 -3.67
N LYS A 358 6.78 5.72 -3.52
CA LYS A 358 7.12 6.44 -2.28
C LYS A 358 6.25 6.00 -1.09
N CYS A 359 5.00 5.61 -1.32
CA CYS A 359 4.19 4.97 -0.28
C CYS A 359 4.71 3.58 0.10
N VAL A 360 5.14 2.76 -0.86
CA VAL A 360 5.77 1.44 -0.57
C VAL A 360 7.12 1.59 0.13
N ASP A 361 7.91 2.63 -0.16
CA ASP A 361 9.11 2.99 0.59
C ASP A 361 8.79 3.43 2.03
N SER A 362 7.63 4.04 2.25
CA SER A 362 7.15 4.41 3.59
C SER A 362 6.74 3.17 4.41
N LEU A 363 6.08 2.19 3.77
CA LEU A 363 5.85 0.87 4.38
C LEU A 363 7.16 0.12 4.65
N SER A 364 8.13 0.22 3.73
CA SER A 364 9.46 -0.38 3.85
C SER A 364 10.25 0.21 5.02
N PHE A 365 10.14 1.52 5.26
CA PHE A 365 10.70 2.17 6.45
C PHE A 365 10.09 1.61 7.75
N ILE A 366 8.76 1.56 7.85
CA ILE A 366 8.04 1.03 9.03
C ILE A 366 8.40 -0.43 9.32
N VAL A 367 8.46 -1.29 8.31
CA VAL A 367 8.64 -2.75 8.48
C VAL A 367 10.08 -3.17 8.76
N ARG A 368 11.07 -2.40 8.29
CA ARG A 368 12.49 -2.79 8.41
C ARG A 368 13.01 -2.65 9.83
N ASP A 369 12.64 -1.57 10.53
CA ASP A 369 12.93 -1.36 11.94
C ASP A 369 11.77 -1.88 12.82
N ALA A 370 12.07 -2.83 13.71
CA ALA A 370 11.08 -3.37 14.63
C ALA A 370 10.54 -2.31 15.61
N ALA A 371 11.31 -1.25 15.91
CA ALA A 371 10.87 -0.15 16.77
C ALA A 371 9.82 0.77 16.14
N HIS A 372 9.44 0.55 14.88
CA HIS A 372 8.33 1.24 14.21
C HIS A 372 7.13 0.34 13.96
N VAL A 373 7.21 -0.94 14.31
CA VAL A 373 6.09 -1.89 14.27
C VAL A 373 5.52 -1.99 15.68
N THR A 374 4.25 -1.62 15.87
CA THR A 374 3.60 -1.55 17.19
C THR A 374 2.25 -2.27 17.20
N PRO A 375 1.70 -2.65 18.36
CA PRO A 375 0.39 -3.30 18.44
C PRO A 375 -0.73 -2.48 17.81
N GLU A 376 -0.63 -1.15 17.85
CA GLU A 376 -1.61 -0.20 17.33
C GLU A 376 -1.58 -0.12 15.80
N ASN A 377 -0.47 -0.53 15.17
CA ASN A 377 -0.18 -0.28 13.76
C ASN A 377 0.00 -1.55 12.91
N PHE A 378 0.24 -2.71 13.53
CA PHE A 378 0.60 -3.95 12.84
C PHE A 378 -0.46 -4.42 11.82
N GLU A 379 -1.70 -4.62 12.25
CA GLU A 379 -2.78 -5.09 11.37
C GLU A 379 -3.08 -4.10 10.23
N LEU A 380 -2.92 -2.81 10.51
CA LEU A 380 -3.07 -1.74 9.53
C LEU A 380 -1.94 -1.77 8.50
N CYS A 381 -0.70 -2.04 8.92
CA CYS A 381 0.45 -2.23 8.04
C CYS A 381 0.28 -3.48 7.15
N VAL A 382 -0.12 -4.61 7.72
CA VAL A 382 -0.42 -5.86 6.99
C VAL A 382 -1.55 -5.65 5.98
N LYS A 383 -2.61 -4.94 6.35
CA LYS A 383 -3.69 -4.52 5.43
C LYS A 383 -3.15 -3.65 4.31
N ALA A 384 -2.41 -2.58 4.62
CA ALA A 384 -1.88 -1.66 3.62
C ALA A 384 -0.96 -2.39 2.61
N ILE A 385 -0.05 -3.25 3.08
CA ILE A 385 0.80 -4.07 2.20
C ILE A 385 -0.05 -4.91 1.24
N ARG A 386 -1.16 -5.52 1.70
CA ARG A 386 -2.09 -6.25 0.82
C ARG A 386 -2.80 -5.34 -0.20
N VAL A 387 -3.13 -4.10 0.16
CA VAL A 387 -3.71 -3.11 -0.77
C VAL A 387 -2.70 -2.76 -1.88
N PHE A 388 -1.43 -2.52 -1.52
CA PHE A 388 -0.36 -2.30 -2.51
C PHE A 388 -0.02 -3.54 -3.36
N VAL A 389 -0.18 -4.74 -2.81
CA VAL A 389 -0.10 -6.01 -3.57
C VAL A 389 -1.25 -6.13 -4.59
N GLU A 390 -2.48 -5.75 -4.23
CA GLU A 390 -3.61 -5.76 -5.17
C GLU A 390 -3.56 -4.62 -6.20
N ALA A 391 -2.88 -3.51 -5.88
CA ALA A 391 -2.60 -2.40 -6.82
C ALA A 391 -1.49 -2.73 -7.83
N SER A 392 -0.38 -3.32 -7.38
CA SER A 392 0.80 -3.59 -8.20
C SER A 392 0.68 -4.84 -9.08
N LEU A 393 -0.34 -5.69 -8.83
CA LEU A 393 -0.64 -6.89 -9.62
C LEU A 393 -0.78 -6.56 -11.12
N ASN A 394 -0.22 -7.43 -11.96
CA ASN A 394 -0.21 -7.33 -13.42
C ASN A 394 0.42 -6.02 -13.92
N GLY A 395 1.24 -5.35 -13.10
CA GLY A 395 1.84 -4.07 -13.46
C GLY A 395 0.89 -2.88 -13.41
N GLY A 396 -0.17 -2.94 -12.60
CA GLY A 396 -1.18 -1.87 -12.50
C GLY A 396 -2.27 -1.90 -13.59
N TYR A 397 -2.19 -2.79 -14.59
CA TYR A 397 -3.10 -2.86 -15.75
C TYR A 397 -4.56 -3.28 -15.46
N ARG A 398 -4.99 -3.27 -14.19
CA ARG A 398 -6.40 -3.49 -13.84
C ARG A 398 -7.26 -2.36 -14.41
N THR A 399 -8.37 -2.74 -15.06
CA THR A 399 -9.46 -1.86 -15.52
C THR A 399 -9.42 -1.32 -16.97
N HIS A 400 -8.55 -1.80 -17.88
CA HIS A 400 -8.79 -1.55 -19.33
C HIS A 400 -9.91 -2.44 -19.93
N GLU A 401 -10.13 -3.65 -19.38
CA GLU A 401 -11.10 -4.64 -19.88
C GLU A 401 -12.57 -4.26 -19.61
N LYS A 402 -12.90 -3.80 -18.39
CA LYS A 402 -14.30 -3.57 -17.93
C LYS A 402 -15.10 -2.56 -18.77
N LYS A 403 -14.46 -1.74 -19.63
CA LYS A 403 -15.10 -0.81 -20.56
C LYS A 403 -15.11 -1.27 -22.04
N LYS A 404 -14.50 -2.41 -22.38
CA LYS A 404 -14.41 -2.92 -23.77
C LYS A 404 -15.41 -4.04 -24.13
N SER A 405 -16.05 -4.68 -23.15
CA SER A 405 -16.95 -5.84 -23.39
C SER A 405 -18.28 -5.52 -24.11
N HIS A 406 -18.71 -4.26 -24.14
CA HIS A 406 -19.97 -3.84 -24.78
C HIS A 406 -19.81 -3.28 -26.20
N LYS A 407 -19.25 -4.09 -27.12
CA LYS A 407 -19.58 -3.97 -28.55
C LYS A 407 -19.32 -5.29 -29.29
N TYR A 408 -20.40 -6.05 -29.51
CA TYR A 408 -20.34 -7.36 -30.16
C TYR A 408 -20.61 -7.25 -31.67
N ASP A 409 -19.82 -8.02 -32.44
CA ASP A 409 -19.92 -8.45 -33.85
C ASP A 409 -20.52 -7.53 -34.94
N SER A 410 -19.77 -7.42 -36.05
CA SER A 410 -20.34 -7.40 -37.41
C SER A 410 -19.27 -7.81 -38.43
N LYS A 411 -19.35 -9.06 -38.90
CA LYS A 411 -18.43 -9.66 -39.87
C LYS A 411 -18.74 -9.21 -41.30
N SER A 412 -17.72 -8.80 -42.05
CA SER A 412 -17.70 -8.96 -43.52
C SER A 412 -16.27 -8.95 -44.08
N SER A 413 -16.11 -9.30 -45.36
CA SER A 413 -14.88 -9.85 -45.91
C SER A 413 -14.05 -8.93 -46.82
N ARG A 414 -12.72 -8.98 -46.61
CA ARG A 414 -11.65 -9.15 -47.61
C ARG A 414 -11.57 -8.22 -48.86
N LEU A 415 -10.37 -7.62 -48.99
CA LEU A 415 -9.66 -7.25 -50.23
C LEU A 415 -10.34 -6.29 -51.24
N ARG A 416 -9.76 -5.07 -51.35
CA ARG A 416 -8.87 -4.76 -52.50
C ARG A 416 -7.87 -3.64 -52.16
N LYS A 417 -6.69 -3.66 -52.81
CA LYS A 417 -5.58 -2.72 -52.62
C LYS A 417 -5.17 -2.12 -53.98
N LYS A 418 -5.23 -0.80 -54.14
CA LYS A 418 -4.57 -0.01 -55.22
C LYS A 418 -4.33 1.44 -54.77
N PRO A 419 -3.44 2.20 -55.45
CA PRO A 419 -2.66 3.24 -54.77
C PRO A 419 -3.11 4.70 -55.00
N ARG A 420 -2.52 5.55 -54.16
CA ARG A 420 -2.48 7.02 -54.14
C ARG A 420 -1.98 7.65 -55.45
N GLU A 421 -2.68 8.70 -55.92
CA GLU A 421 -2.17 9.69 -56.89
C GLU A 421 -2.38 11.13 -56.39
N LYS A 422 -2.05 12.11 -57.24
CA LYS A 422 -1.48 13.44 -56.96
C LYS A 422 -2.46 14.60 -56.74
N GLU A 423 -1.95 15.62 -56.03
CA GLU A 423 -2.06 17.10 -56.21
C GLU A 423 -3.46 17.78 -56.36
N GLY A 424 -3.66 18.97 -55.76
CA GLY A 424 -4.89 19.75 -55.98
C GLY A 424 -5.20 20.88 -54.98
N THR A 425 -4.39 21.93 -54.97
CA THR A 425 -4.58 23.24 -54.32
C THR A 425 -5.99 23.69 -53.84
N SER A 426 -6.04 24.15 -52.57
CA SER A 426 -6.78 25.34 -52.08
C SER A 426 -8.32 25.42 -52.18
N ARG A 427 -8.97 25.56 -51.00
CA ARG A 427 -9.91 26.67 -50.73
C ARG A 427 -10.05 26.94 -49.22
N ARG A 428 -10.42 28.18 -48.89
CA ARG A 428 -10.41 28.77 -47.54
C ARG A 428 -11.84 28.99 -47.05
N THR A 429 -12.20 28.45 -45.90
CA THR A 429 -13.46 28.76 -45.19
C THR A 429 -13.20 28.84 -43.69
N LYS A 430 -13.97 29.67 -42.98
CA LYS A 430 -13.68 30.17 -41.63
C LYS A 430 -14.78 29.72 -40.67
N ALA A 431 -14.44 29.01 -39.60
CA ALA A 431 -15.37 28.54 -38.58
C ALA A 431 -14.79 28.67 -37.15
N SER A 432 -15.66 28.69 -36.15
CA SER A 432 -15.35 29.02 -34.75
C SER A 432 -14.29 28.13 -34.11
N SER A 433 -13.48 28.71 -33.22
CA SER A 433 -12.49 28.00 -32.40
C SER A 433 -12.94 27.90 -30.94
N GLN A 434 -13.70 26.85 -30.63
CA GLN A 434 -13.66 26.26 -29.28
C GLN A 434 -12.67 25.09 -29.32
N ARG A 435 -11.64 25.11 -28.47
CA ARG A 435 -10.74 23.97 -28.32
C ARG A 435 -10.20 23.88 -26.90
N ALA A 436 -10.46 22.75 -26.25
CA ALA A 436 -9.92 22.45 -24.93
C ALA A 436 -8.39 22.41 -24.95
N THR A 437 -7.79 22.84 -23.85
CA THR A 437 -6.36 22.71 -23.55
C THR A 437 -5.97 21.23 -23.51
N ARG A 438 -5.09 20.82 -24.42
CA ARG A 438 -4.36 19.55 -24.30
C ARG A 438 -3.18 19.80 -23.38
N SER A 439 -2.99 18.98 -22.34
CA SER A 439 -1.71 18.96 -21.63
C SER A 439 -0.61 18.48 -22.58
N HIS A 440 0.62 18.96 -22.37
CA HIS A 440 1.77 18.39 -23.05
C HIS A 440 1.92 16.92 -22.66
N SER A 441 2.14 16.06 -23.65
CA SER A 441 2.63 14.70 -23.44
C SER A 441 4.03 14.67 -24.04
N ASP A 442 5.02 14.92 -23.19
CA ASP A 442 6.31 14.28 -23.40
C ASP A 442 6.23 12.83 -22.90
N ASP A 443 7.25 12.05 -23.23
CA ASP A 443 7.33 10.60 -23.03
C ASP A 443 6.20 9.80 -23.73
N GLU A 444 6.47 9.41 -24.99
CA GLU A 444 5.98 8.10 -25.49
C GLU A 444 6.73 6.99 -24.73
N GLU A 445 6.40 6.81 -23.44
CA GLU A 445 6.85 5.65 -22.67
C GLU A 445 6.30 4.36 -23.31
N ASP A 446 7.23 3.45 -23.58
CA ASP A 446 7.09 2.08 -24.11
C ASP A 446 5.78 1.36 -23.70
N GLU A 447 5.14 0.60 -24.60
CA GLU A 447 3.93 -0.21 -24.29
C GLU A 447 4.20 -1.38 -23.31
N GLY A 448 5.37 -1.43 -22.68
CA GLY A 448 5.71 -2.35 -21.61
C GLY A 448 5.12 -1.96 -20.25
N VAL A 449 5.06 -2.92 -19.33
CA VAL A 449 4.80 -2.62 -17.91
C VAL A 449 5.97 -1.78 -17.37
N PRO A 450 5.74 -0.60 -16.76
CA PRO A 450 6.83 0.21 -16.21
C PRO A 450 7.65 -0.60 -15.19
N ALA A 451 8.98 -0.62 -15.38
CA ALA A 451 9.88 -1.50 -14.64
C ALA A 451 9.81 -1.31 -13.11
N SER A 452 9.40 -0.12 -12.66
CA SER A 452 9.08 0.19 -11.26
C SER A 452 8.09 -0.80 -10.62
N TYR A 453 7.02 -1.20 -11.31
CA TYR A 453 6.05 -2.16 -10.76
C TYR A 453 6.67 -3.54 -10.49
N HIS A 454 7.72 -3.92 -11.20
CA HIS A 454 8.45 -5.17 -10.93
C HIS A 454 9.23 -5.06 -9.61
N THR A 455 10.00 -3.97 -9.43
CA THR A 455 10.72 -3.66 -8.19
C THR A 455 9.78 -3.59 -6.98
N VAL A 456 8.66 -2.88 -7.11
CA VAL A 456 7.62 -2.79 -6.07
C VAL A 456 7.08 -4.17 -5.69
N SER A 457 6.79 -5.03 -6.68
CA SER A 457 6.24 -6.37 -6.39
C SER A 457 7.24 -7.23 -5.62
N PHE A 458 8.54 -7.09 -5.90
CA PHE A 458 9.61 -7.77 -5.16
C PHE A 458 9.79 -7.19 -3.75
N GLN A 459 9.72 -5.86 -3.61
CA GLN A 459 9.78 -5.16 -2.32
C GLN A 459 8.62 -5.59 -1.41
N LEU A 460 7.38 -5.64 -1.93
CA LEU A 460 6.22 -6.11 -1.18
C LEU A 460 6.34 -7.58 -0.73
N LEU A 461 6.90 -8.47 -1.57
CA LEU A 461 7.21 -9.85 -1.17
C LEU A 461 8.21 -9.91 0.00
N ASP A 462 9.27 -9.09 -0.05
CA ASP A 462 10.31 -9.00 0.99
C ASP A 462 9.72 -8.46 2.32
N LEU A 463 8.87 -7.43 2.27
CA LEU A 463 8.17 -6.92 3.45
C LEU A 463 7.21 -7.95 4.04
N MET A 464 6.40 -8.63 3.22
CA MET A 464 5.48 -9.68 3.68
C MET A 464 6.24 -10.85 4.31
N HIS A 465 7.35 -11.28 3.73
CA HIS A 465 8.18 -12.35 4.29
C HIS A 465 8.85 -11.90 5.58
N THR A 466 9.35 -10.67 5.65
CA THR A 466 9.98 -10.10 6.86
C THR A 466 9.00 -10.02 8.03
N LEU A 467 7.77 -9.57 7.81
CA LEU A 467 6.73 -9.60 8.86
C LEU A 467 6.37 -11.04 9.25
N HIS A 468 6.15 -11.93 8.28
CA HIS A 468 5.77 -13.32 8.51
C HIS A 468 6.80 -14.08 9.37
N THR A 469 8.10 -13.89 9.12
CA THR A 469 9.18 -14.57 9.87
C THR A 469 9.55 -13.89 11.18
N ARG A 470 9.11 -12.65 11.43
CA ARG A 470 9.33 -11.95 12.72
C ARG A 470 8.11 -12.00 13.64
N ALA A 471 6.92 -12.32 13.11
CA ALA A 471 5.63 -12.24 13.78
C ALA A 471 5.61 -12.81 15.21
N ALA A 472 6.04 -14.07 15.39
CA ALA A 472 6.02 -14.73 16.68
C ALA A 472 6.90 -14.00 17.72
N GLY A 473 8.11 -13.60 17.32
CA GLY A 473 9.04 -12.84 18.19
C GLY A 473 8.56 -11.43 18.52
N ILE A 474 7.88 -10.76 17.58
CA ILE A 474 7.27 -9.44 17.79
C ILE A 474 6.13 -9.54 18.80
N TYR A 475 5.18 -10.46 18.59
CA TYR A 475 4.04 -10.66 19.51
C TYR A 475 4.50 -11.14 20.89
N SER A 476 5.53 -12.00 20.97
CA SER A 476 6.08 -12.40 22.26
C SER A 476 6.72 -11.22 23.01
N SER A 477 7.45 -10.33 22.33
CA SER A 477 8.01 -9.14 22.99
C SER A 477 6.95 -8.20 23.55
N TRP A 478 5.85 -7.98 22.82
CA TRP A 478 4.73 -7.16 23.31
C TRP A 478 3.97 -7.84 24.46
N ALA A 479 3.77 -9.15 24.39
CA ALA A 479 3.14 -9.92 25.46
C ALA A 479 4.01 -10.01 26.72
N GLU A 480 5.34 -9.91 26.60
CA GLU A 480 6.27 -9.78 27.72
C GLU A 480 6.27 -8.36 28.31
N GLU A 481 6.34 -7.32 27.47
CA GLU A 481 6.29 -5.92 27.89
C GLU A 481 4.97 -5.59 28.62
N GLN A 482 3.82 -6.06 28.10
CA GLN A 482 2.53 -5.92 28.78
C GLN A 482 2.44 -6.66 30.12
N ARG A 483 3.17 -7.77 30.34
CA ARG A 483 3.20 -8.44 31.65
C ARG A 483 3.89 -7.61 32.74
N HIS A 484 4.67 -6.60 32.35
CA HIS A 484 5.26 -5.63 33.27
C HIS A 484 4.39 -4.38 33.48
N LEU A 485 3.25 -4.26 32.78
CA LEU A 485 2.33 -3.12 32.80
C LEU A 485 0.92 -3.56 33.24
N GLU A 486 0.72 -3.72 34.56
CA GLU A 486 -0.43 -4.41 35.17
C GLU A 486 -1.83 -3.85 34.83
N ASP A 487 -1.91 -2.63 34.27
CA ASP A 487 -3.17 -1.88 34.03
C ASP A 487 -3.51 -1.69 32.53
N ALA A 488 -2.78 -2.36 31.62
CA ALA A 488 -3.04 -2.29 30.18
C ALA A 488 -4.31 -3.06 29.77
N GLY A 489 -5.44 -2.35 29.61
CA GLY A 489 -6.78 -2.90 29.38
C GLY A 489 -7.04 -3.72 28.10
N ARG A 490 -5.99 -4.13 27.36
CA ARG A 490 -6.08 -5.00 26.17
C ARG A 490 -4.86 -5.91 26.09
N LYS A 491 -5.00 -7.13 26.62
CA LYS A 491 -3.94 -8.15 26.58
C LYS A 491 -3.67 -8.58 25.14
N ILE A 492 -2.39 -8.56 24.76
CA ILE A 492 -1.88 -9.15 23.52
C ILE A 492 -1.58 -10.62 23.83
N GLU A 493 -2.39 -11.50 23.26
CA GLU A 493 -2.17 -12.94 23.34
C GLU A 493 -1.27 -13.33 22.15
N ALA A 494 -0.10 -13.91 22.47
CA ALA A 494 0.92 -14.32 21.50
C ALA A 494 0.74 -15.81 21.12
N ASP A 495 -0.52 -16.21 20.95
CA ASP A 495 -0.93 -17.57 20.64
C ASP A 495 -0.97 -17.82 19.12
N SER A 496 -1.02 -19.10 18.76
CA SER A 496 -1.03 -19.57 17.36
C SER A 496 -2.28 -19.11 16.59
N GLN A 497 -3.44 -18.97 17.26
CA GLN A 497 -4.70 -18.59 16.61
C GLN A 497 -4.72 -17.08 16.28
N THR A 498 -4.32 -16.22 17.22
CA THR A 498 -4.18 -14.77 16.99
C THR A 498 -3.11 -14.48 15.93
N LEU A 499 -1.94 -15.14 16.01
CA LEU A 499 -0.89 -15.01 14.99
C LEU A 499 -1.38 -15.47 13.60
N TRP A 500 -2.19 -16.54 13.55
CA TRP A 500 -2.78 -17.01 12.30
C TRP A 500 -3.78 -16.00 11.71
N SER A 501 -4.70 -15.44 12.51
CA SER A 501 -5.72 -14.52 12.02
C SER A 501 -5.19 -13.14 11.65
N SER A 502 -4.31 -12.56 12.49
CA SER A 502 -3.88 -11.16 12.37
C SER A 502 -2.60 -10.99 11.55
N CYS A 503 -1.79 -12.05 11.40
CA CYS A 503 -0.52 -11.99 10.68
C CYS A 503 -0.42 -13.02 9.54
N TRP A 504 -0.29 -14.31 9.87
CA TRP A 504 0.19 -15.31 8.92
C TRP A 504 -0.77 -15.53 7.75
N CYS A 505 -2.07 -15.75 8.01
CA CYS A 505 -3.04 -15.96 6.93
C CYS A 505 -3.14 -14.74 6.00
N PRO A 506 -3.28 -13.48 6.47
CA PRO A 506 -3.24 -12.31 5.59
C PRO A 506 -1.98 -12.18 4.73
N LEU A 507 -0.79 -12.41 5.29
CA LEU A 507 0.48 -12.29 4.56
C LEU A 507 0.66 -13.41 3.53
N LEU A 508 0.30 -14.65 3.89
CA LEU A 508 0.29 -15.79 2.97
C LEU A 508 -0.70 -15.58 1.81
N GLN A 509 -1.87 -14.98 2.07
CA GLN A 509 -2.80 -14.58 1.01
C GLN A 509 -2.20 -13.53 0.07
N GLY A 510 -1.44 -12.56 0.58
CA GLY A 510 -0.74 -11.58 -0.26
C GLY A 510 0.35 -12.21 -1.13
N MET A 511 1.17 -13.11 -0.58
CA MET A 511 2.17 -13.86 -1.35
C MET A 511 1.51 -14.75 -2.42
N ALA A 512 0.43 -15.46 -2.06
CA ALA A 512 -0.35 -16.25 -3.00
C ALA A 512 -0.98 -15.40 -4.10
N TRP A 513 -1.40 -14.16 -3.82
CA TRP A 513 -1.94 -13.28 -4.85
C TRP A 513 -0.90 -12.87 -5.90
N LEU A 514 0.35 -12.61 -5.50
CA LEU A 514 1.45 -12.35 -6.44
C LEU A 514 1.91 -13.60 -7.22
N CYS A 515 1.57 -14.82 -6.74
CA CYS A 515 1.73 -16.04 -7.55
C CYS A 515 0.78 -16.05 -8.77
N CYS A 516 -0.26 -15.23 -8.78
CA CYS A 516 -1.23 -15.08 -9.87
C CYS A 516 -0.96 -13.86 -10.78
N ASP A 517 0.25 -13.30 -10.79
CA ASP A 517 0.62 -12.15 -11.61
C ASP A 517 0.89 -12.49 -13.09
N ALA A 518 0.53 -11.61 -14.02
CA ALA A 518 0.80 -11.78 -15.46
C ALA A 518 2.30 -11.95 -15.79
N ARG A 519 3.20 -11.36 -14.97
CA ARG A 519 4.66 -11.32 -15.17
C ARG A 519 5.33 -12.55 -14.54
N ARG A 520 5.98 -13.38 -15.37
CA ARG A 520 6.62 -14.64 -14.95
C ARG A 520 7.56 -14.50 -13.75
N GLN A 521 8.45 -13.48 -13.76
CA GLN A 521 9.42 -13.28 -12.68
C GLN A 521 8.75 -13.01 -11.33
N VAL A 522 7.64 -12.27 -11.31
CA VAL A 522 6.85 -12.00 -10.09
C VAL A 522 6.21 -13.28 -9.56
N ARG A 523 5.56 -14.08 -10.42
CA ARG A 523 4.98 -15.37 -9.99
C ARG A 523 6.03 -16.32 -9.41
N MET A 524 7.17 -16.42 -10.07
CA MET A 524 8.25 -17.35 -9.70
C MET A 524 8.92 -16.95 -8.39
N GLN A 525 9.15 -15.65 -8.18
CA GLN A 525 9.65 -15.12 -6.92
C GLN A 525 8.61 -15.24 -5.80
N ALA A 526 7.33 -14.99 -6.09
CA ALA A 526 6.22 -15.13 -5.15
C ALA A 526 6.04 -16.58 -4.68
N LEU A 527 6.06 -17.57 -5.60
CA LEU A 527 6.03 -19.00 -5.24
C LEU A 527 7.23 -19.40 -4.38
N THR A 528 8.41 -18.84 -4.66
CA THR A 528 9.62 -19.11 -3.87
C THR A 528 9.50 -18.53 -2.44
N TYR A 529 8.91 -17.34 -2.28
CA TYR A 529 8.62 -16.76 -0.96
C TYR A 529 7.50 -17.50 -0.23
N LEU A 530 6.41 -17.85 -0.90
CA LEU A 530 5.28 -18.60 -0.33
C LEU A 530 5.73 -20.00 0.14
N GLN A 531 6.53 -20.70 -0.66
CA GLN A 531 7.13 -21.98 -0.24
C GLN A 531 8.04 -21.81 0.97
N ARG A 532 8.81 -20.72 1.09
CA ARG A 532 9.64 -20.48 2.27
C ARG A 532 8.79 -20.18 3.50
N ALA A 533 7.76 -19.34 3.37
CA ALA A 533 6.86 -18.95 4.44
C ALA A 533 6.08 -20.15 5.01
N LEU A 534 5.47 -20.97 4.15
CA LEU A 534 4.70 -22.17 4.55
C LEU A 534 5.55 -23.29 5.16
N LEU A 535 6.88 -23.23 5.03
CA LEU A 535 7.80 -24.23 5.56
C LEU A 535 8.70 -23.68 6.70
N VAL A 536 8.34 -22.52 7.25
CA VAL A 536 8.96 -21.96 8.47
C VAL A 536 8.64 -22.85 9.67
N HIS A 537 9.63 -23.04 10.55
CA HIS A 537 9.50 -23.85 11.76
C HIS A 537 8.38 -23.38 12.68
N ASP A 538 8.20 -22.07 12.85
CA ASP A 538 7.19 -21.49 13.75
C ASP A 538 5.76 -21.89 13.39
N LEU A 539 5.46 -22.13 12.10
CA LEU A 539 4.15 -22.60 11.65
C LEU A 539 3.88 -24.07 12.06
N GLN A 540 4.89 -24.83 12.50
CA GLN A 540 4.68 -26.14 13.11
C GLN A 540 3.96 -26.06 14.47
N THR A 541 3.79 -24.85 15.04
CA THR A 541 2.97 -24.60 16.24
C THR A 541 1.47 -24.38 15.94
N LEU A 542 1.07 -24.35 14.66
CA LEU A 542 -0.33 -24.28 14.26
C LEU A 542 -1.03 -25.64 14.50
N ASP A 543 -2.20 -25.59 15.12
CA ASP A 543 -3.06 -26.77 15.27
C ASP A 543 -3.73 -27.14 13.94
N ALA A 544 -4.42 -28.29 13.94
CA ALA A 544 -5.00 -28.86 12.74
C ALA A 544 -6.04 -27.94 12.04
N VAL A 545 -6.73 -27.09 12.80
CA VAL A 545 -7.78 -26.18 12.29
C VAL A 545 -7.18 -24.99 11.56
N GLU A 546 -6.05 -24.44 12.03
CA GLU A 546 -5.29 -23.41 11.34
C GLU A 546 -4.64 -23.98 10.07
N TRP A 547 -4.17 -25.23 10.11
CA TRP A 547 -3.71 -25.93 8.90
C TRP A 547 -4.84 -26.15 7.88
N GLU A 548 -6.02 -26.62 8.29
CA GLU A 548 -7.20 -26.68 7.41
C GLU A 548 -7.57 -25.29 6.86
N SER A 549 -7.47 -24.25 7.69
CA SER A 549 -7.66 -22.87 7.28
C SER A 549 -6.59 -22.42 6.27
N CYS A 550 -5.36 -22.93 6.32
CA CYS A 550 -4.32 -22.63 5.33
C CYS A 550 -4.66 -23.23 3.95
N PHE A 551 -5.15 -24.47 3.91
CA PHE A 551 -5.66 -25.06 2.67
C PHE A 551 -6.83 -24.26 2.11
N ASN A 552 -7.84 -23.99 2.93
CA ASN A 552 -9.07 -23.35 2.48
C ASN A 552 -8.95 -21.84 2.16
N LYS A 553 -8.08 -21.10 2.85
CA LYS A 553 -7.93 -19.63 2.68
C LYS A 553 -6.73 -19.20 1.85
N VAL A 554 -5.74 -20.07 1.62
CA VAL A 554 -4.52 -19.75 0.85
C VAL A 554 -4.35 -20.68 -0.36
N LEU A 555 -4.23 -21.99 -0.14
CA LEU A 555 -3.80 -22.93 -1.18
C LEU A 555 -4.89 -23.24 -2.21
N PHE A 556 -6.11 -23.58 -1.79
CA PHE A 556 -7.22 -23.82 -2.73
C PHE A 556 -7.63 -22.55 -3.51
N PRO A 557 -7.69 -21.34 -2.91
CA PRO A 557 -7.90 -20.10 -3.66
C PRO A 557 -6.78 -19.81 -4.68
N LEU A 558 -5.51 -20.06 -4.32
CA LEU A 558 -4.36 -19.96 -5.22
C LEU A 558 -4.49 -20.90 -6.42
N LEU A 559 -4.75 -22.18 -6.17
CA LEU A 559 -4.87 -23.18 -7.23
C LEU A 559 -6.09 -22.90 -8.13
N THR A 560 -7.21 -22.50 -7.55
CA THR A 560 -8.41 -22.07 -8.30
C THR A 560 -8.09 -20.89 -9.23
N LYS A 561 -7.29 -19.92 -8.78
CA LYS A 561 -6.89 -18.77 -9.59
C LYS A 561 -5.84 -19.10 -10.65
N LEU A 562 -4.91 -20.00 -10.37
CA LEU A 562 -3.91 -20.44 -11.35
C LEU A 562 -4.50 -21.28 -12.50
N LEU A 563 -5.70 -21.85 -12.35
CA LEU A 563 -6.45 -22.46 -13.44
C LEU A 563 -7.00 -21.42 -14.45
N ASP A 564 -7.20 -20.16 -14.04
CA ASP A 564 -7.58 -19.09 -14.97
C ASP A 564 -6.46 -18.82 -16.00
N ASN A 565 -6.84 -18.25 -17.16
CA ASN A 565 -5.89 -17.85 -18.20
C ASN A 565 -5.25 -16.48 -17.89
N ILE A 566 -4.45 -16.43 -16.82
CA ILE A 566 -3.83 -15.20 -16.28
C ILE A 566 -2.89 -14.51 -17.28
N SER A 567 -2.09 -15.28 -18.02
CA SER A 567 -1.07 -14.75 -18.94
C SER A 567 -1.05 -15.54 -20.25
N PRO A 568 -1.93 -15.20 -21.21
CA PRO A 568 -2.02 -15.92 -22.49
C PRO A 568 -0.77 -15.79 -23.37
N ALA A 569 0.15 -14.87 -23.04
CA ALA A 569 1.44 -14.70 -23.71
C ALA A 569 2.54 -15.65 -23.19
N ASP A 570 2.36 -16.28 -22.02
CA ASP A 570 3.37 -17.09 -21.33
C ASP A 570 2.79 -18.43 -20.85
N VAL A 571 2.20 -19.19 -21.77
CA VAL A 571 1.54 -20.48 -21.46
C VAL A 571 2.51 -21.46 -20.78
N GLY A 572 3.72 -21.62 -21.31
CA GLY A 572 4.73 -22.51 -20.70
C GLY A 572 5.23 -22.04 -19.32
N GLY A 573 5.38 -20.73 -19.10
CA GLY A 573 5.68 -20.18 -17.78
C GLY A 573 4.51 -20.26 -16.80
N MET A 574 3.26 -20.28 -17.30
CA MET A 574 2.06 -20.58 -16.50
C MET A 574 1.97 -22.07 -16.14
N GLU A 575 2.35 -22.99 -17.03
CA GLU A 575 2.44 -24.43 -16.74
C GLU A 575 3.51 -24.74 -15.68
N GLU A 576 4.69 -24.11 -15.77
CA GLU A 576 5.70 -24.19 -14.71
C GLU A 576 5.18 -23.64 -13.37
N THR A 577 4.44 -22.52 -13.40
CA THR A 577 3.79 -21.94 -12.21
C THR A 577 2.79 -22.92 -11.60
N ARG A 578 1.93 -23.55 -12.43
CA ARG A 578 0.93 -24.54 -12.03
C ARG A 578 1.60 -25.77 -11.40
N MET A 579 2.61 -26.32 -12.04
CA MET A 579 3.35 -27.50 -11.55
C MET A 579 4.00 -27.21 -10.20
N ARG A 580 4.68 -26.06 -10.05
CA ARG A 580 5.28 -25.64 -8.76
C ARG A 580 4.24 -25.43 -7.66
N ALA A 581 3.09 -24.82 -7.97
CA ALA A 581 2.00 -24.64 -7.01
C ALA A 581 1.37 -25.98 -6.57
N CYS A 582 1.24 -26.94 -7.48
CA CYS A 582 0.71 -28.26 -7.16
C CYS A 582 1.69 -29.09 -6.32
N THR A 583 2.99 -29.08 -6.66
CA THR A 583 4.05 -29.68 -5.84
C THR A 583 4.13 -29.04 -4.45
N LEU A 584 3.86 -27.74 -4.31
CA LEU A 584 3.76 -27.05 -3.02
C LEU A 584 2.57 -27.55 -2.19
N LEU A 585 1.39 -27.74 -2.80
CA LEU A 585 0.22 -28.35 -2.14
C LEU A 585 0.58 -29.73 -1.57
N SER A 586 1.12 -30.62 -2.40
CA SER A 586 1.54 -31.98 -2.00
C SER A 586 2.56 -31.94 -0.86
N LYS A 587 3.54 -31.04 -0.94
CA LYS A 587 4.59 -30.93 0.09
C LYS A 587 4.04 -30.44 1.43
N VAL A 588 3.17 -29.43 1.45
CA VAL A 588 2.57 -28.92 2.68
C VAL A 588 1.62 -29.97 3.28
N PHE A 589 0.84 -30.66 2.46
CA PHE A 589 -0.03 -31.76 2.91
C PHE A 589 0.78 -32.87 3.58
N LEU A 590 1.87 -33.35 2.97
CA LEU A 590 2.69 -34.41 3.56
C LEU A 590 3.48 -33.96 4.80
N GLN A 591 3.97 -32.72 4.84
CA GLN A 591 4.69 -32.22 6.01
C GLN A 591 3.79 -32.08 7.24
N HIS A 592 2.51 -31.76 7.05
CA HIS A 592 1.54 -31.53 8.13
C HIS A 592 0.46 -32.63 8.23
N LEU A 593 0.72 -33.79 7.60
CA LEU A 593 -0.20 -34.94 7.55
C LEU A 593 -0.63 -35.43 8.94
N SER A 594 0.30 -35.48 9.90
CA SER A 594 0.02 -35.94 11.28
C SER A 594 -1.01 -35.05 12.02
N PRO A 595 -0.82 -33.71 12.11
CA PRO A 595 -1.88 -32.81 12.58
C PRO A 595 -3.19 -32.95 11.79
N LEU A 596 -3.14 -32.96 10.45
CA LEU A 596 -4.33 -32.99 9.60
C LEU A 596 -5.21 -34.24 9.82
N LEU A 597 -4.62 -35.40 10.16
CA LEU A 597 -5.36 -36.63 10.46
C LEU A 597 -6.27 -36.53 11.69
N SER A 598 -6.06 -35.55 12.57
CA SER A 598 -6.96 -35.31 13.71
C SER A 598 -8.28 -34.63 13.32
N LEU A 599 -8.41 -34.13 12.09
CA LEU A 599 -9.58 -33.42 11.61
C LEU A 599 -10.75 -34.36 11.31
N PRO A 600 -11.98 -34.08 11.79
CA PRO A 600 -13.18 -34.80 11.35
C PRO A 600 -13.49 -34.57 9.86
N THR A 601 -12.93 -33.51 9.27
CA THR A 601 -13.04 -33.13 7.86
C THR A 601 -11.93 -33.68 6.96
N PHE A 602 -10.95 -34.44 7.49
CA PHE A 602 -9.77 -34.89 6.75
C PHE A 602 -10.10 -35.57 5.41
N ALA A 603 -11.12 -36.42 5.36
CA ALA A 603 -11.56 -37.07 4.13
C ALA A 603 -12.04 -36.07 3.05
N ALA A 604 -12.75 -35.02 3.44
CA ALA A 604 -13.19 -33.96 2.51
C ALA A 604 -12.02 -33.09 2.04
N LEU A 605 -11.06 -32.79 2.92
CA LEU A 605 -9.82 -32.10 2.57
C LEU A 605 -9.01 -32.91 1.54
N TRP A 606 -8.84 -34.21 1.77
CA TRP A 606 -8.13 -35.12 0.87
C TRP A 606 -8.84 -35.27 -0.49
N LEU A 607 -10.16 -35.48 -0.50
CA LEU A 607 -10.93 -35.51 -1.76
C LEU A 607 -10.80 -34.19 -2.53
N THR A 608 -10.75 -33.04 -1.84
CA THR A 608 -10.53 -31.73 -2.48
C THR A 608 -9.12 -31.62 -3.09
N ILE A 609 -8.10 -32.19 -2.45
CA ILE A 609 -6.73 -32.28 -3.01
C ILE A 609 -6.73 -33.15 -4.28
N LEU A 610 -7.36 -34.33 -4.27
CA LEU A 610 -7.52 -35.18 -5.46
C LEU A 610 -8.25 -34.45 -6.60
N ASP A 611 -9.28 -33.68 -6.25
CA ASP A 611 -10.03 -32.84 -7.18
C ASP A 611 -9.18 -31.75 -7.84
N PHE A 612 -8.22 -31.16 -7.13
CA PHE A 612 -7.25 -30.24 -7.72
C PHE A 612 -6.21 -30.96 -8.59
N MET A 613 -5.73 -32.13 -8.17
CA MET A 613 -4.79 -32.94 -8.97
C MET A 613 -5.38 -33.29 -10.34
N ASP A 614 -6.61 -33.82 -10.36
CA ASP A 614 -7.35 -34.15 -11.59
C ASP A 614 -7.54 -32.92 -12.51
N LYS A 615 -8.01 -31.79 -11.94
CA LYS A 615 -8.15 -30.51 -12.67
C LYS A 615 -6.81 -30.02 -13.25
N TYR A 616 -5.71 -30.17 -12.50
CA TYR A 616 -4.39 -29.73 -12.92
C TYR A 616 -3.77 -30.61 -14.01
N MET A 617 -3.97 -31.92 -13.93
CA MET A 617 -3.55 -32.87 -14.95
C MET A 617 -4.14 -32.49 -16.33
N HIS A 618 -5.40 -32.05 -16.35
CA HIS A 618 -6.11 -31.61 -17.54
C HIS A 618 -5.95 -30.10 -17.89
N ALA A 619 -5.21 -29.32 -17.09
CA ALA A 619 -5.03 -27.87 -17.29
C ALA A 619 -3.74 -27.49 -18.05
N GLY A 620 -2.95 -28.48 -18.49
CA GLY A 620 -1.78 -28.30 -19.35
C GLY A 620 -2.11 -28.36 -20.84
N SER A 621 -1.35 -27.63 -21.63
CA SER A 621 -1.20 -27.84 -23.08
C SER A 621 0.02 -28.69 -23.44
N SER A 622 0.92 -28.93 -22.48
CA SER A 622 2.07 -29.84 -22.57
C SER A 622 1.98 -31.01 -21.58
N ASP A 623 2.73 -32.07 -21.87
CA ASP A 623 2.80 -33.29 -21.05
C ASP A 623 3.41 -33.06 -19.66
N LEU A 624 3.96 -31.87 -19.38
CA LEU A 624 4.62 -31.52 -18.12
C LEU A 624 3.75 -31.74 -16.88
N LEU A 625 2.45 -31.46 -16.98
CA LEU A 625 1.48 -31.71 -15.90
C LEU A 625 0.93 -33.15 -15.94
N LEU A 626 0.89 -33.78 -17.13
CA LEU A 626 0.49 -35.19 -17.28
C LEU A 626 1.52 -36.15 -16.66
N GLU A 627 2.80 -35.79 -16.64
CA GLU A 627 3.86 -36.56 -15.96
C GLU A 627 3.99 -36.20 -14.47
N ALA A 628 4.01 -34.91 -14.12
CA ALA A 628 4.29 -34.47 -12.76
C ALA A 628 3.16 -34.75 -11.75
N ILE A 629 1.89 -34.70 -12.18
CA ILE A 629 0.75 -34.90 -11.27
C ILE A 629 0.62 -36.37 -10.81
N PRO A 630 0.66 -37.39 -11.69
CA PRO A 630 0.65 -38.79 -11.25
C PRO A 630 1.84 -39.13 -10.36
N GLU A 631 3.03 -38.61 -10.63
CA GLU A 631 4.19 -38.85 -9.76
C GLU A 631 4.03 -38.20 -8.38
N SER A 632 3.46 -36.99 -8.30
CA SER A 632 3.11 -36.37 -7.02
C SER A 632 2.08 -37.20 -6.23
N LEU A 633 1.07 -37.76 -6.92
CA LEU A 633 0.09 -38.67 -6.33
C LEU A 633 0.72 -39.98 -5.85
N LYS A 634 1.62 -40.61 -6.63
CA LYS A 634 2.37 -41.81 -6.21
C LYS A 634 3.07 -41.58 -4.87
N ASN A 635 3.82 -40.48 -4.77
CA ASN A 635 4.56 -40.14 -3.56
C ASN A 635 3.62 -39.86 -2.37
N MET A 636 2.49 -39.15 -2.58
CA MET A 636 1.51 -38.92 -1.50
C MET A 636 0.86 -40.21 -1.00
N LEU A 637 0.40 -41.08 -1.92
CA LEU A 637 -0.25 -42.34 -1.57
C LEU A 637 0.68 -43.29 -0.82
N LEU A 638 1.96 -43.38 -1.23
CA LEU A 638 2.96 -44.21 -0.54
C LEU A 638 3.28 -43.70 0.87
N VAL A 639 3.36 -42.38 1.08
CA VAL A 639 3.56 -41.81 2.43
C VAL A 639 2.31 -42.04 3.30
N MET A 640 1.11 -41.96 2.74
CA MET A 640 -0.12 -42.24 3.50
C MET A 640 -0.28 -43.73 3.86
N ASP A 641 0.08 -44.63 2.95
CA ASP A 641 0.06 -46.08 3.18
C ASP A 641 1.08 -46.52 4.23
N THR A 642 2.32 -46.04 4.13
CA THR A 642 3.38 -46.33 5.11
C THR A 642 3.15 -45.68 6.48
N ALA A 643 2.35 -44.61 6.55
CA ALA A 643 1.82 -44.06 7.80
C ALA A 643 0.63 -44.86 8.38
N GLY A 644 0.16 -45.92 7.69
CA GLY A 644 -0.92 -46.79 8.13
C GLY A 644 -2.34 -46.25 7.92
N ILE A 645 -2.50 -45.06 7.33
CA ILE A 645 -3.77 -44.30 7.25
C ILE A 645 -4.87 -45.05 6.48
N PHE A 646 -4.47 -45.84 5.49
CA PHE A 646 -5.39 -46.63 4.68
C PHE A 646 -5.81 -47.96 5.31
N HIS A 647 -5.22 -48.36 6.45
CA HIS A 647 -5.51 -49.63 7.11
C HIS A 647 -6.49 -49.44 8.28
N SER A 648 -7.40 -50.38 8.47
CA SER A 648 -8.34 -50.39 9.61
C SER A 648 -8.53 -51.80 10.16
N ALA A 649 -8.38 -51.95 11.47
CA ALA A 649 -8.56 -53.22 12.16
C ALA A 649 -10.04 -53.67 12.26
N ASP A 650 -10.98 -52.71 12.14
CA ASP A 650 -12.42 -52.95 12.35
C ASP A 650 -13.19 -53.26 11.05
N SER A 651 -12.54 -53.17 9.88
CA SER A 651 -13.20 -53.39 8.59
C SER A 651 -13.08 -54.83 8.08
N ARG A 652 -14.05 -55.26 7.26
CA ARG A 652 -14.04 -56.60 6.64
C ARG A 652 -13.00 -56.78 5.54
N THR A 653 -12.35 -55.71 5.10
CA THR A 653 -11.34 -55.69 4.04
C THR A 653 -9.91 -55.46 4.56
N GLY A 654 -9.75 -55.06 5.83
CA GLY A 654 -8.48 -54.62 6.42
C GLY A 654 -8.10 -53.17 6.07
N TYR A 655 -8.87 -52.51 5.21
CA TYR A 655 -8.68 -51.13 4.76
C TYR A 655 -9.74 -50.19 5.34
N SER A 656 -9.42 -48.90 5.50
CA SER A 656 -10.34 -47.88 5.99
C SER A 656 -11.29 -47.37 4.89
N ASP A 657 -12.44 -46.81 5.26
CA ASP A 657 -13.40 -46.20 4.30
C ASP A 657 -12.72 -45.14 3.40
N LEU A 658 -11.70 -44.46 3.96
CA LEU A 658 -10.84 -43.51 3.25
C LEU A 658 -10.10 -44.14 2.06
N TRP A 659 -9.65 -45.40 2.16
CA TRP A 659 -9.04 -46.12 1.04
C TRP A 659 -10.05 -46.38 -0.08
N GLU A 660 -11.28 -46.76 0.27
CA GLU A 660 -12.32 -47.04 -0.73
C GLU A 660 -12.70 -45.78 -1.53
N ILE A 661 -12.99 -44.65 -0.85
CA ILE A 661 -13.28 -43.37 -1.53
C ILE A 661 -12.07 -42.77 -2.26
N THR A 662 -10.84 -43.05 -1.80
CA THR A 662 -9.61 -42.60 -2.49
C THR A 662 -9.49 -43.29 -3.84
N TRP A 663 -9.71 -44.61 -3.90
CA TRP A 663 -9.62 -45.34 -5.16
C TRP A 663 -10.84 -45.09 -6.06
N GLU A 664 -12.04 -44.96 -5.52
CA GLU A 664 -13.22 -44.52 -6.30
C GLU A 664 -12.94 -43.18 -7.02
N ARG A 665 -12.35 -42.21 -6.30
CA ARG A 665 -12.01 -40.90 -6.89
C ARG A 665 -10.85 -40.94 -7.88
N ILE A 666 -9.84 -41.78 -7.64
CA ILE A 666 -8.63 -41.91 -8.48
C ILE A 666 -8.92 -42.71 -9.76
N ASP A 667 -9.69 -43.79 -9.69
CA ASP A 667 -9.96 -44.65 -10.84
C ASP A 667 -10.78 -43.92 -11.92
N CYS A 668 -11.42 -42.79 -11.59
CA CYS A 668 -12.02 -41.87 -12.57
C CYS A 668 -11.02 -41.21 -13.53
N PHE A 669 -9.75 -41.01 -13.14
CA PHE A 669 -8.76 -40.27 -13.95
C PHE A 669 -7.40 -40.99 -14.11
N LEU A 670 -7.03 -41.89 -13.20
CA LEU A 670 -5.80 -42.70 -13.27
C LEU A 670 -6.06 -44.20 -12.94
N PRO A 671 -6.94 -44.91 -13.68
CA PRO A 671 -7.40 -46.29 -13.38
C PRO A 671 -6.35 -47.41 -13.43
N ARG A 672 -5.07 -47.09 -13.59
CA ARG A 672 -3.94 -48.05 -13.48
C ARG A 672 -3.03 -47.77 -12.29
N LEU A 673 -3.18 -46.63 -11.62
CA LEU A 673 -2.29 -46.17 -10.57
C LEU A 673 -2.22 -47.14 -9.39
N LYS A 674 -3.36 -47.72 -9.01
CA LYS A 674 -3.49 -48.76 -7.98
C LYS A 674 -2.66 -50.00 -8.30
N GLU A 675 -2.67 -50.39 -9.57
CA GLU A 675 -1.94 -51.56 -10.05
C GLU A 675 -0.42 -51.30 -10.11
N GLU A 676 -0.02 -50.12 -10.59
CA GLU A 676 1.38 -49.72 -10.67
C GLU A 676 2.05 -49.61 -9.29
N LEU A 677 1.34 -49.08 -8.30
CA LEU A 677 1.86 -48.89 -6.95
C LEU A 677 1.95 -50.21 -6.16
N PHE A 678 0.88 -51.00 -6.12
CA PHE A 678 0.76 -52.08 -5.13
C PHE A 678 1.07 -53.48 -5.68
N LYS A 679 1.17 -53.69 -7.00
CA LYS A 679 1.53 -55.03 -7.55
C LYS A 679 3.00 -55.42 -7.38
N GLN A 680 3.89 -54.52 -6.94
CA GLN A 680 5.26 -54.89 -6.58
C GLN A 680 5.39 -55.54 -5.18
N ALA A 681 4.33 -55.53 -4.37
CA ALA A 681 4.36 -56.06 -2.99
C ALA A 681 4.03 -57.56 -2.85
N VAL A 682 3.61 -58.25 -3.92
CA VAL A 682 3.14 -59.66 -3.85
C VAL A 682 3.96 -60.58 -4.77
N ILE A 683 4.93 -61.27 -4.19
CA ILE A 683 5.77 -62.27 -4.85
C ILE A 683 5.12 -63.67 -4.73
N PRO A 684 5.06 -64.48 -5.80
CA PRO A 684 4.96 -65.93 -5.72
C PRO A 684 6.35 -66.56 -5.92
N GLY A 685 6.83 -67.30 -4.92
CA GLY A 685 8.02 -68.15 -5.07
C GLY A 685 7.65 -69.53 -5.63
N THR A 686 8.62 -70.16 -6.32
CA THR A 686 8.67 -71.60 -6.62
C THR A 686 7.41 -72.29 -7.15
N GLU A 687 7.28 -72.35 -8.48
CA GLU A 687 6.91 -73.59 -9.15
C GLU A 687 7.96 -73.96 -10.21
N HIS A 688 8.43 -75.21 -10.19
CA HIS A 688 9.26 -75.77 -11.26
C HIS A 688 8.36 -76.48 -12.27
N SER A 689 8.25 -75.95 -13.49
CA SER A 689 7.72 -76.70 -14.63
C SER A 689 8.86 -77.26 -15.48
N ILE A 690 8.87 -78.58 -15.64
CA ILE A 690 9.92 -79.33 -16.33
C ILE A 690 9.60 -79.41 -17.82
N ALA A 691 10.57 -79.06 -18.67
CA ALA A 691 10.59 -79.38 -20.10
C ALA A 691 11.86 -80.18 -20.43
N VAL A 692 11.77 -81.13 -21.37
CA VAL A 692 12.77 -82.20 -21.57
C VAL A 692 13.20 -82.29 -23.04
N PHE A 693 14.38 -82.90 -23.27
CA PHE A 693 14.99 -83.34 -24.54
C PHE A 693 15.84 -82.32 -25.31
N PRO A 694 16.90 -82.76 -26.03
CA PRO A 694 17.75 -83.95 -25.84
C PRO A 694 19.27 -83.67 -25.83
N LEU A 695 20.08 -84.72 -25.63
CA LEU A 695 21.54 -84.67 -25.40
C LEU A 695 22.42 -84.66 -26.67
N SER A 696 23.62 -84.07 -26.54
CA SER A 696 24.88 -84.54 -27.17
C SER A 696 26.10 -83.96 -26.40
N GLY A 697 27.18 -84.73 -26.24
CA GLY A 697 28.42 -84.35 -25.51
C GLY A 697 29.66 -84.21 -26.41
N PRO A 698 30.92 -84.44 -25.94
CA PRO A 698 31.33 -84.89 -24.58
C PRO A 698 32.62 -84.25 -23.95
N VAL A 699 32.63 -84.19 -22.60
CA VAL A 699 33.69 -84.54 -21.61
C VAL A 699 35.20 -84.32 -21.91
N THR A 700 35.91 -83.62 -21.01
CA THR A 700 37.25 -83.94 -20.39
C THR A 700 37.64 -82.80 -19.41
N SER A 701 38.64 -82.89 -18.50
CA SER A 701 38.82 -83.76 -17.31
C SER A 701 40.14 -83.42 -16.58
N GLY A 702 40.17 -83.09 -15.28
CA GLY A 702 41.43 -82.91 -14.51
C GLY A 702 41.27 -82.40 -13.06
N PRO A 703 42.21 -82.64 -12.11
CA PRO A 703 41.90 -82.67 -10.67
C PRO A 703 42.79 -81.81 -9.71
N VAL A 704 42.47 -81.86 -8.41
CA VAL A 704 43.05 -81.12 -7.27
C VAL A 704 44.01 -81.98 -6.41
N PRO A 705 45.07 -81.42 -5.80
CA PRO A 705 45.34 -81.69 -4.36
C PRO A 705 45.88 -80.46 -3.54
N PRO A 706 45.96 -80.53 -2.18
CA PRO A 706 46.15 -79.38 -1.27
C PRO A 706 47.47 -79.45 -0.40
N PRO A 707 47.50 -79.23 0.94
CA PRO A 707 47.77 -77.94 1.62
C PRO A 707 48.97 -77.93 2.61
N THR A 708 49.35 -76.76 3.17
CA THR A 708 50.27 -76.66 4.33
C THR A 708 50.02 -75.44 5.25
N MET A 709 50.64 -75.44 6.44
CA MET A 709 50.21 -74.75 7.67
C MET A 709 50.91 -73.41 7.99
N SER A 710 50.32 -72.66 8.94
CA SER A 710 50.86 -71.51 9.70
C SER A 710 51.82 -71.96 10.84
N PRO A 711 52.42 -71.12 11.75
CA PRO A 711 51.84 -70.00 12.56
C PRO A 711 52.86 -68.83 12.86
N PRO A 712 52.71 -67.99 13.92
CA PRO A 712 51.60 -67.16 14.44
C PRO A 712 51.99 -65.62 14.32
N ASP A 713 51.75 -64.61 15.17
CA ASP A 713 51.07 -64.43 16.48
C ASP A 713 50.72 -62.94 16.82
N SER A 714 49.82 -62.76 17.80
CA SER A 714 49.66 -61.63 18.75
C SER A 714 49.06 -60.27 18.30
N PRO A 715 48.44 -59.48 19.22
CA PRO A 715 47.24 -59.83 20.02
C PRO A 715 46.16 -58.66 19.95
N PRO A 716 45.17 -58.40 20.87
CA PRO A 716 43.79 -58.10 20.42
C PRO A 716 43.09 -56.82 21.00
N PRO A 717 41.87 -56.48 20.53
CA PRO A 717 40.88 -55.65 21.23
C PRO A 717 39.54 -56.38 21.56
N PRO A 718 38.67 -55.82 22.44
CA PRO A 718 37.53 -56.54 23.02
C PRO A 718 36.16 -56.30 22.33
N LEU A 719 35.15 -57.10 22.73
CA LEU A 719 33.74 -57.00 22.33
C LEU A 719 32.87 -56.31 23.41
N GLY A 720 31.83 -55.58 22.99
CA GLY A 720 30.62 -55.39 23.80
C GLY A 720 29.92 -54.03 23.69
N GLN A 721 28.83 -53.96 22.91
CA GLN A 721 27.63 -53.17 23.24
C GLN A 721 26.43 -53.55 22.34
N SER A 722 25.23 -53.13 22.75
CA SER A 722 23.91 -53.52 22.22
C SER A 722 23.43 -52.59 21.07
N PRO A 723 22.41 -52.96 20.28
CA PRO A 723 22.09 -52.23 19.04
C PRO A 723 21.38 -50.89 19.27
N LEU A 724 21.65 -49.94 18.37
CA LEU A 724 20.95 -48.66 18.27
C LEU A 724 19.87 -48.70 17.17
N ILE A 725 18.89 -47.79 17.32
CA ILE A 725 17.73 -47.63 16.44
C ILE A 725 18.16 -46.97 15.11
N LEU A 726 17.62 -47.46 13.99
CA LEU A 726 17.86 -46.88 12.67
C LEU A 726 17.04 -45.59 12.45
N GLN A 727 17.71 -44.53 12.00
CA GLN A 727 17.06 -43.37 11.39
C GLN A 727 16.99 -43.54 9.86
N PRO A 728 15.96 -43.03 9.16
CA PRO A 728 15.87 -43.11 7.70
C PRO A 728 16.91 -42.22 7.01
N LEU A 729 17.47 -42.73 5.90
CA LEU A 729 18.40 -41.99 5.05
C LEU A 729 17.65 -41.24 3.94
N ALA A 730 17.80 -39.91 3.87
CA ALA A 730 17.25 -39.09 2.78
C ALA A 730 18.38 -38.33 2.07
N SER A 731 18.57 -38.58 0.77
CA SER A 731 19.55 -37.88 -0.07
C SER A 731 18.88 -37.39 -1.35
N PRO A 732 18.95 -36.09 -1.69
CA PRO A 732 18.34 -35.56 -2.90
C PRO A 732 19.19 -35.86 -4.14
N LEU A 733 18.54 -36.28 -5.23
CA LEU A 733 19.19 -36.44 -6.54
C LEU A 733 19.51 -35.07 -7.14
N GLN A 734 20.75 -34.92 -7.62
CA GLN A 734 21.21 -33.71 -8.31
C GLN A 734 20.98 -33.85 -9.83
N VAL A 735 20.35 -32.83 -10.43
CA VAL A 735 20.39 -32.58 -11.88
C VAL A 735 21.02 -31.19 -12.10
N GLY A 736 22.05 -31.13 -12.92
CA GLY A 736 22.96 -29.98 -12.97
C GLY A 736 22.44 -28.81 -13.82
N ILE A 737 22.56 -27.60 -13.27
CA ILE A 737 22.50 -26.32 -14.01
C ILE A 737 23.75 -25.52 -13.59
N PRO A 738 24.52 -24.94 -14.52
CA PRO A 738 25.77 -24.26 -14.18
C PRO A 738 25.54 -22.90 -13.48
N PRO A 739 26.39 -22.51 -12.51
CA PRO A 739 26.27 -21.21 -11.86
C PRO A 739 26.76 -20.08 -12.77
N MET A 740 25.85 -19.16 -13.13
CA MET A 740 26.20 -17.89 -13.76
C MET A 740 26.59 -16.88 -12.68
N SER A 741 27.88 -16.61 -12.54
CA SER A 741 28.43 -15.65 -11.58
C SER A 741 28.08 -14.21 -11.94
N LEU A 742 27.54 -13.44 -10.98
CA LEU A 742 27.51 -11.98 -11.03
C LEU A 742 28.10 -11.39 -9.72
N PRO A 743 28.72 -10.20 -9.77
CA PRO A 743 29.63 -9.75 -8.72
C PRO A 743 28.90 -9.13 -7.52
N ILE A 744 29.17 -9.67 -6.33
CA ILE A 744 28.85 -9.02 -5.06
C ILE A 744 29.99 -8.07 -4.71
N ILE A 745 29.79 -6.76 -4.91
CA ILE A 745 30.63 -5.72 -4.30
C ILE A 745 29.95 -5.27 -3.00
N LEU A 746 30.04 -6.12 -1.97
CA LEU A 746 29.86 -5.69 -0.59
C LEU A 746 31.18 -5.06 -0.14
N ASN A 747 31.14 -3.80 0.30
CA ASN A 747 32.31 -3.07 0.80
C ASN A 747 32.35 -3.18 2.34
N PRO A 748 33.23 -3.99 2.95
CA PRO A 748 33.16 -4.34 4.36
C PRO A 748 33.95 -3.35 5.23
N ALA A 749 33.50 -2.09 5.31
CA ALA A 749 34.20 -1.03 6.03
C ALA A 749 33.25 0.02 6.63
N LEU A 750 32.40 -0.37 7.60
CA LEU A 750 31.68 0.56 8.49
C LEU A 750 31.06 -0.11 9.75
N ILE A 751 31.75 -1.08 10.35
CA ILE A 751 31.38 -1.68 11.65
C ILE A 751 32.48 -1.43 12.68
N GLU A 752 32.64 -0.16 13.09
CA GLU A 752 33.32 0.27 14.34
C GLU A 752 33.19 1.79 14.52
N ALA A 753 32.09 2.27 15.13
CA ALA A 753 31.89 3.70 15.44
C ALA A 753 30.84 4.00 16.53
N THR A 754 30.57 3.07 17.47
CA THR A 754 29.54 3.28 18.51
C THR A 754 30.05 4.20 19.63
N SER A 755 29.92 5.52 19.45
CA SER A 755 30.26 6.50 20.47
C SER A 755 29.09 6.71 21.45
N PRO A 756 29.30 6.71 22.78
CA PRO A 756 28.24 6.89 23.76
C PRO A 756 27.79 8.36 23.86
N VAL A 757 26.47 8.58 23.95
CA VAL A 757 25.89 9.90 24.24
C VAL A 757 26.14 10.26 25.71
N PRO A 758 26.71 11.44 26.05
CA PRO A 758 26.90 11.84 27.44
C PRO A 758 25.58 12.17 28.14
N LEU A 759 25.39 11.64 29.35
CA LEU A 759 24.34 12.09 30.26
C LEU A 759 24.69 13.49 30.80
N LEU A 760 23.81 14.47 30.56
CA LEU A 760 23.89 15.79 31.20
C LEU A 760 23.26 15.73 32.61
N PRO A 761 23.99 16.13 33.67
CA PRO A 761 23.44 16.15 35.02
C PRO A 761 22.58 17.41 35.26
N HIS A 762 21.57 17.29 36.13
CA HIS A 762 20.79 18.44 36.60
C HIS A 762 21.68 19.45 37.35
N THR A 763 21.54 20.73 37.01
CA THR A 763 22.12 21.83 37.79
C THR A 763 21.23 22.18 38.98
N SER A 764 21.56 21.67 40.16
CA SER A 764 21.07 22.21 41.44
C SER A 764 22.00 23.30 41.98
N GLU A 765 21.50 24.15 42.88
CA GLU A 765 22.10 25.44 43.21
C GLU A 765 23.38 25.38 44.06
N THR A 766 24.07 26.53 44.09
CA THR A 766 25.33 26.76 44.80
C THR A 766 25.21 26.56 46.31
N ASN A 767 26.21 25.92 46.91
CA ASN A 767 26.74 26.41 48.18
C ASN A 767 28.25 26.16 48.32
N SER A 768 28.90 26.99 49.13
CA SER A 768 30.35 26.99 49.35
C SER A 768 30.74 26.16 50.58
N VAL A 769 32.03 25.80 50.72
CA VAL A 769 32.88 25.95 51.93
C VAL A 769 34.14 25.04 51.91
N VAL A 770 35.30 25.69 51.70
CA VAL A 770 36.58 25.57 52.46
C VAL A 770 37.37 24.24 52.53
N ASN A 771 38.68 24.38 52.24
CA ASN A 771 39.83 23.51 52.57
C ASN A 771 39.94 22.14 51.84
N ARG A 772 41.15 21.61 51.57
CA ARG A 772 42.50 22.06 51.99
C ARG A 772 43.56 21.80 50.91
#